data_AF-A0A126NEM3-F1
#
_entry.id   AF-A0A126NEM3-F1
#
_cell.length_a   1.000
_cell.length_b   1.000
_cell.length_c   1.000
_cell.angle_alpha   90.00
_cell.angle_beta   90.00
_cell.angle_gamma   90.00
#
_symmetry.space_group_name_H-M   'P 1'
#
loop_
_entity.id
_entity.type
_entity.pdbx_description
1 polymer ?
#
loop_
_entity_poly.entity_id
_entity_poly.type
_entity_poly.pdbx_seq_one_letter_code
_entity_poly.pdbx_strand_id
1 'polypeptide(L)'
;MSLVIWRRCWLVGMVLGAMAPAFAQQGRQILRPPVLIAVSEAEQPIELRRANIDGEVQAGIAQTRIELVFHNPNRRVMEGELQFPLADGQQISGFALDIDGQLRDAVPVPKERGRQVFEAITRQGQDPALLEQTAGNQFRLRVYPLPAGGSRRVQLTIREAMPLTAQGWQWRLPLQFASAAGEVSLRLRAPGADKLGQGPFRLMAGGLDWQGSGRQLPAQLQWQLPAQLQPSLQAARYDGQQYLLAQLPVAPPVARRLPSRIGLLWDASGSAATRNRAREFALLDRYFAAMGEGSVVLTVLRDKPEAERRFNIRKGDWSALRRVLEQAPNDGASALAAWTPKAELGEYLLFSDGLGNWGPSTLPALAAEQRLFAISSAAAGADTARLRGWSEANGGALVQLESDQVDAAARRLLALPPTVEVAPAPGLHDVVVDRRSLEEGWLWLYARADAAPVALRVRLNGGQWQALSAGPANTDGAFGALIAGLWAQARLQQLAADPRGNREAMQLLSQQFGMVSEGSSLLVLDTIEDYLRYAIRPPSGLRAEYDRRFARQVADRDQARRTHLDQVAEQWQQRQSWWSKRWPKDSPLKDEKAANQAAPPASALPPPPVMAMAPRSAPAPAAAMVAEAAVQFRVADSAVAAAAADEPVNAGAVQIRLAAWEPDSPIAQRLRKAPPGELYAWYLDERDANADSSAFFLDVAYMLLAAGQRGLALRVLSNLAEMELDNRHLLRVLGYRLMQAGEPGLAVPVFEQVLTMADDEPQSFRDLGLALEAAGRPQQAVDPLYQVVQRQWDGRFDGVALIALDELTNLLARGGPALDAGMVDPRLRKAMPLDLRVVLAWDVDNSDMDLWVTDPNGERAYYGNRLTHQGGQMSQDFTGGYGPEQFSLRDAKPGIYKVEANYFGSRQQLVTGPATLMLRLSTHWGTQQKDKAVTMRLHDATDTVLVGEFEVR
;
A
#
# COMPACT_ATOMS: atom_id res chain seq x y z
N MET A 1 -37.37 -41.08 64.93
CA MET A 1 -37.82 -42.44 64.57
C MET A 1 -37.43 -42.66 63.12
N SER A 2 -36.60 -43.60 62.65
CA SER A 2 -35.75 -44.69 63.14
C SER A 2 -34.93 -45.07 61.89
N LEU A 3 -33.59 -45.00 61.88
CA LEU A 3 -32.63 -46.07 62.18
C LEU A 3 -32.62 -47.26 61.20
N VAL A 4 -31.44 -47.46 60.55
CA VAL A 4 -30.74 -48.73 60.25
C VAL A 4 -31.08 -49.41 58.91
N ILE A 5 -30.24 -49.22 57.87
CA ILE A 5 -28.99 -49.96 57.50
C ILE A 5 -29.27 -51.36 56.95
N TRP A 6 -28.95 -51.58 55.66
CA TRP A 6 -28.25 -52.78 55.18
C TRP A 6 -27.16 -52.35 54.19
N ARG A 7 -25.92 -52.80 54.41
CA ARG A 7 -24.73 -52.50 53.61
C ARG A 7 -23.96 -53.81 53.40
N ARG A 8 -23.30 -53.89 52.24
CA ARG A 8 -22.18 -54.75 51.78
C ARG A 8 -22.56 -55.86 50.82
N CYS A 9 -21.84 -56.10 49.73
CA CYS A 9 -20.77 -55.41 48.99
C CYS A 9 -20.37 -56.41 47.90
N TRP A 10 -20.31 -56.06 46.62
CA TRP A 10 -19.27 -56.61 45.72
C TRP A 10 -18.90 -55.53 44.70
N LEU A 11 -17.60 -55.28 44.60
CA LEU A 11 -16.92 -54.26 43.82
C LEU A 11 -16.97 -54.54 42.31
N VAL A 12 -17.27 -53.51 41.51
CA VAL A 12 -16.50 -53.15 40.31
C VAL A 12 -16.57 -51.62 40.17
N GLY A 13 -15.43 -50.96 40.32
CA GLY A 13 -15.32 -49.50 40.21
C GLY A 13 -15.40 -49.07 38.74
N MET A 14 -16.55 -48.55 38.32
CA MET A 14 -16.65 -47.64 37.18
C MET A 14 -16.25 -46.24 37.64
N VAL A 15 -15.12 -45.76 37.13
CA VAL A 15 -14.77 -44.33 37.17
C VAL A 15 -15.74 -43.61 36.23
N LEU A 16 -16.82 -43.07 36.79
CA LEU A 16 -17.62 -42.01 36.20
C LEU A 16 -16.79 -40.72 36.25
N GLY A 17 -15.94 -40.53 35.25
CA GLY A 17 -15.42 -39.20 34.94
C GLY A 17 -16.58 -38.37 34.40
N ALA A 18 -16.96 -37.35 35.16
CA ALA A 18 -17.92 -36.34 34.73
C ALA A 18 -17.40 -35.68 33.43
N MET A 19 -17.93 -36.11 32.28
CA MET A 19 -17.85 -35.32 31.06
C MET A 19 -18.75 -34.10 31.26
N ALA A 20 -18.15 -33.04 31.79
CA ALA A 20 -18.66 -31.70 31.51
C ALA A 20 -18.65 -31.55 29.99
N PRO A 21 -19.76 -31.14 29.35
CA PRO A 21 -19.69 -30.74 27.96
C PRO A 21 -18.71 -29.57 27.91
N ALA A 22 -17.54 -29.79 27.32
CA ALA A 22 -16.68 -28.72 26.89
C ALA A 22 -17.50 -27.93 25.87
N PHE A 23 -18.22 -26.92 26.34
CA PHE A 23 -18.66 -25.84 25.48
C PHE A 23 -17.40 -25.35 24.80
N ALA A 24 -17.24 -25.73 23.53
CA ALA A 24 -16.30 -25.10 22.65
C ALA A 24 -16.56 -23.60 22.79
N GLN A 25 -15.62 -22.88 23.40
CA GLN A 25 -15.55 -21.44 23.28
C GLN A 25 -15.44 -21.19 21.78
N GLN A 26 -16.58 -20.98 21.12
CA GLN A 26 -16.63 -20.28 19.86
C GLN A 26 -15.88 -18.99 20.10
N GLY A 27 -14.64 -18.91 19.62
CA GLY A 27 -13.90 -17.68 19.59
C GLY A 27 -14.81 -16.67 18.91
N ARG A 28 -15.29 -15.69 19.69
CA ARG A 28 -15.94 -14.51 19.16
C ARG A 28 -14.93 -13.94 18.17
N GLN A 29 -15.20 -14.09 16.88
CA GLN A 29 -14.58 -13.23 15.89
C GLN A 29 -14.90 -11.82 16.34
N ILE A 30 -13.90 -11.12 16.87
CA ILE A 30 -13.99 -9.69 17.07
C ILE A 30 -13.91 -9.10 15.66
N LEU A 31 -15.04 -9.13 14.95
CA LEU A 31 -15.27 -8.18 13.87
C LEU A 31 -15.26 -6.82 14.54
N ARG A 32 -14.11 -6.14 14.49
CA ARG A 32 -14.02 -4.74 14.91
C ARG A 32 -15.15 -4.01 14.17
N PRO A 33 -16.03 -3.25 14.86
CA PRO A 33 -17.03 -2.44 14.17
C PRO A 33 -16.30 -1.50 13.18
N PRO A 34 -16.95 -1.09 12.07
CA PRO A 34 -16.34 -0.12 11.17
C PRO A 34 -15.92 1.08 12.01
N VAL A 35 -14.65 1.46 11.89
CA VAL A 35 -14.08 2.57 12.65
C VAL A 35 -14.76 3.85 12.16
N LEU A 36 -15.81 4.27 12.84
CA LEU A 36 -16.27 5.65 12.86
C LEU A 36 -15.38 6.36 13.90
N ILE A 37 -14.18 6.73 13.45
CA ILE A 37 -13.17 7.59 14.07
C ILE A 37 -13.01 7.42 15.60
N ALA A 38 -11.93 6.75 16.01
CA ALA A 38 -11.39 6.91 17.37
C ALA A 38 -10.79 8.31 17.50
N VAL A 39 -11.53 9.22 18.14
CA VAL A 39 -11.01 10.54 18.54
C VAL A 39 -10.28 10.40 19.88
N SER A 40 -9.39 11.34 20.21
CA SER A 40 -8.78 11.42 21.55
C SER A 40 -9.87 11.44 22.64
N GLU A 41 -9.57 10.98 23.86
CA GLU A 41 -10.56 10.84 24.97
C GLU A 41 -11.34 12.14 25.30
N ALA A 42 -10.93 13.31 24.78
CA ALA A 42 -11.57 14.61 24.99
C ALA A 42 -12.58 15.04 23.90
N GLU A 43 -12.80 14.24 22.84
CA GLU A 43 -13.64 14.59 21.70
C GLU A 43 -14.75 13.57 21.42
N GLN A 44 -15.87 14.06 20.90
CA GLN A 44 -17.02 13.22 20.56
C GLN A 44 -16.87 12.64 19.14
N PRO A 45 -17.18 11.34 18.93
CA PRO A 45 -17.17 10.76 17.60
C PRO A 45 -18.08 11.50 16.62
N ILE A 46 -17.67 11.56 15.35
CA ILE A 46 -18.53 12.07 14.27
C ILE A 46 -19.79 11.20 14.17
N GLU A 47 -20.95 11.86 14.14
CA GLU A 47 -22.24 11.17 14.11
C GLU A 47 -22.72 10.97 12.68
N LEU A 48 -23.11 9.75 12.33
CA LEU A 48 -23.93 9.51 11.14
C LEU A 48 -25.39 9.81 11.49
N ARG A 49 -25.90 10.99 11.13
CA ARG A 49 -27.28 11.37 11.49
C ARG A 49 -28.32 10.67 10.63
N ARG A 50 -28.07 10.59 9.32
CA ARG A 50 -29.01 10.01 8.36
C ARG A 50 -28.30 9.14 7.33
N ALA A 51 -28.92 8.01 7.00
CA ALA A 51 -28.59 7.21 5.81
C ALA A 51 -29.86 6.99 4.97
N ASN A 52 -29.90 7.48 3.74
CA ASN A 52 -30.95 7.17 2.77
C ASN A 52 -30.42 6.17 1.76
N ILE A 53 -31.12 5.05 1.56
CA ILE A 53 -30.72 3.97 0.68
C ILE A 53 -31.84 3.74 -0.34
N ASP A 54 -31.61 4.12 -1.59
CA ASP A 54 -32.53 3.93 -2.70
C ASP A 54 -31.94 2.91 -3.69
N GLY A 55 -32.58 1.75 -3.82
CA GLY A 55 -32.15 0.67 -4.71
C GLY A 55 -33.15 0.43 -5.84
N GLU A 56 -32.64 0.21 -7.04
CA GLU A 56 -33.43 -0.14 -8.22
C GLU A 56 -32.84 -1.38 -8.88
N VAL A 57 -33.70 -2.34 -9.23
CA VAL A 57 -33.31 -3.59 -9.88
C VAL A 57 -33.95 -3.70 -11.24
N GLN A 58 -33.16 -4.02 -12.27
CA GLN A 58 -33.65 -4.27 -13.62
C GLN A 58 -32.79 -5.34 -14.30
N ALA A 59 -33.42 -6.33 -14.94
CA ALA A 59 -32.73 -7.39 -15.70
C ALA A 59 -31.61 -8.14 -14.94
N GLY A 60 -31.81 -8.39 -13.63
CA GLY A 60 -30.81 -9.03 -12.78
C GLY A 60 -29.69 -8.10 -12.31
N ILE A 61 -29.78 -6.80 -12.60
CA ILE A 61 -28.79 -5.78 -12.26
C ILE A 61 -29.37 -4.89 -11.16
N ALA A 62 -28.59 -4.63 -10.13
CA ALA A 62 -28.94 -3.71 -9.06
C ALA A 62 -28.11 -2.42 -9.13
N GLN A 63 -28.76 -1.28 -8.94
CA GLN A 63 -28.11 0.00 -8.68
C GLN A 63 -28.64 0.58 -7.36
N THR A 64 -27.74 0.90 -6.44
CA THR A 64 -28.09 1.40 -5.11
C THR A 64 -27.42 2.76 -4.90
N ARG A 65 -28.23 3.79 -4.61
CA ARG A 65 -27.76 5.11 -4.20
C ARG A 65 -27.86 5.21 -2.68
N ILE A 66 -26.78 5.65 -2.05
CA ILE A 66 -26.66 5.78 -0.61
C ILE A 66 -26.28 7.23 -0.31
N GLU A 67 -27.17 7.98 0.33
CA GLU A 67 -26.85 9.32 0.86
C GLU A 67 -26.55 9.22 2.35
N LEU A 68 -25.41 9.78 2.78
CA LEU A 68 -24.99 9.81 4.18
C LEU A 68 -24.85 11.27 4.63
N VAL A 69 -25.39 11.57 5.82
CA VAL A 69 -25.25 12.90 6.46
C VAL A 69 -24.44 12.76 7.73
N PHE A 70 -23.20 13.24 7.68
CA PHE A 70 -22.28 13.27 8.83
C PHE A 70 -22.41 14.58 9.59
N HIS A 71 -22.41 14.51 10.91
CA HIS A 71 -22.45 15.67 11.80
C HIS A 71 -21.25 15.67 12.73
N ASN A 72 -20.60 16.82 12.87
CA ASN A 72 -19.52 17.02 13.82
C ASN A 72 -20.08 17.71 15.08
N PRO A 73 -20.24 16.99 16.21
CA PRO A 73 -20.72 17.57 17.45
C PRO A 73 -19.66 18.43 18.19
N ASN A 74 -18.40 18.39 17.74
CA ASN A 74 -17.30 19.08 18.39
C ASN A 74 -17.26 20.57 18.03
N ARG A 75 -16.56 21.35 18.88
CA ARG A 75 -16.37 22.81 18.71
C ARG A 75 -15.23 23.18 17.76
N ARG A 76 -14.54 22.19 17.20
CA ARG A 76 -13.46 22.38 16.23
C ARG A 76 -13.79 21.68 14.91
N VAL A 77 -13.15 22.13 13.84
CA VAL A 77 -13.19 21.44 12.55
C VAL A 77 -12.55 20.07 12.68
N MET A 78 -13.17 19.05 12.09
CA MET A 78 -12.71 17.66 12.12
C MET A 78 -12.61 17.09 10.70
N GLU A 79 -11.78 16.07 10.52
CA GLU A 79 -11.85 15.17 9.38
C GLU A 79 -12.86 14.05 9.68
N GLY A 80 -13.66 13.67 8.68
CA GLY A 80 -14.55 12.52 8.72
C GLY A 80 -13.93 11.35 7.95
N GLU A 81 -13.79 10.17 8.57
CA GLU A 81 -13.39 8.93 7.90
C GLU A 81 -14.46 7.85 8.09
N LEU A 82 -14.81 7.16 7.01
CA LEU A 82 -15.68 5.99 7.01
C LEU A 82 -15.03 4.86 6.20
N GLN A 83 -14.80 3.72 6.84
CA GLN A 83 -14.36 2.49 6.19
C GLN A 83 -15.50 1.47 6.11
N PHE A 84 -15.69 0.86 4.95
CA PHE A 84 -16.73 -0.14 4.75
C PHE A 84 -16.34 -1.18 3.68
N PRO A 85 -16.64 -2.47 3.90
CA PRO A 85 -16.48 -3.48 2.86
C PRO A 85 -17.66 -3.46 1.89
N LEU A 86 -17.41 -3.88 0.65
CA LEU A 86 -18.47 -4.28 -0.28
C LEU A 86 -18.49 -5.81 -0.43
N ALA A 87 -19.59 -6.35 -0.97
CA ALA A 87 -19.64 -7.77 -1.34
C ALA A 87 -18.94 -8.00 -2.69
N ASP A 88 -18.46 -9.23 -2.95
CA ASP A 88 -17.82 -9.58 -4.23
C ASP A 88 -18.79 -9.26 -5.40
N GLY A 89 -18.33 -8.54 -6.43
CA GLY A 89 -19.19 -8.09 -7.52
C GLY A 89 -19.96 -6.81 -7.33
N GLN A 90 -19.88 -6.19 -6.16
CA GLN A 90 -20.34 -4.82 -5.98
C GLN A 90 -19.22 -3.85 -6.33
N GLN A 91 -19.56 -2.78 -7.04
CA GLN A 91 -18.60 -1.77 -7.47
C GLN A 91 -19.15 -0.38 -7.20
N ILE A 92 -18.31 0.52 -6.69
CA ILE A 92 -18.65 1.94 -6.62
C ILE A 92 -18.52 2.54 -8.02
N SER A 93 -19.64 3.06 -8.51
CA SER A 93 -19.76 3.69 -9.83
C SER A 93 -20.09 5.18 -9.77
N GLY A 94 -20.04 5.79 -8.58
CA GLY A 94 -20.26 7.21 -8.40
C GLY A 94 -20.07 7.65 -6.95
N PHE A 95 -19.53 8.85 -6.78
CA PHE A 95 -19.34 9.52 -5.50
C PHE A 95 -19.60 11.01 -5.71
N ALA A 96 -20.30 11.66 -4.77
CA ALA A 96 -20.51 13.10 -4.79
C ALA A 96 -20.48 13.67 -3.37
N LEU A 97 -19.99 14.91 -3.25
CA LEU A 97 -19.99 15.70 -2.02
C LEU A 97 -20.92 16.90 -2.19
N ASP A 98 -21.69 17.22 -1.16
CA ASP A 98 -22.47 18.44 -1.10
C ASP A 98 -21.58 19.66 -0.83
N ILE A 99 -21.59 20.60 -1.78
CA ILE A 99 -20.90 21.87 -1.70
C ILE A 99 -21.92 22.97 -2.06
N ASP A 100 -22.14 23.90 -1.12
CA ASP A 100 -23.13 24.98 -1.22
C ASP A 100 -24.56 24.51 -1.54
N GLY A 101 -24.95 23.34 -1.03
CA GLY A 101 -26.29 22.76 -1.22
C GLY A 101 -26.44 21.97 -2.53
N GLN A 102 -25.39 21.90 -3.35
CA GLN A 102 -25.37 21.15 -4.61
C GLN A 102 -24.41 19.95 -4.52
N LEU A 103 -24.87 18.79 -4.95
CA LEU A 103 -24.01 17.61 -5.08
C LEU A 103 -23.04 17.82 -6.24
N ARG A 104 -21.75 17.76 -5.92
CA ARG A 104 -20.65 17.81 -6.88
C ARG A 104 -20.07 16.43 -7.07
N ASP A 105 -20.15 15.93 -8.30
CA ASP A 105 -19.60 14.64 -8.67
C ASP A 105 -18.08 14.64 -8.51
N ALA A 106 -17.59 13.55 -7.94
CA ALA A 106 -16.17 13.27 -7.85
C ALA A 106 -15.59 12.91 -9.21
N VAL A 107 -14.32 13.25 -9.40
CA VAL A 107 -13.58 12.91 -10.61
C VAL A 107 -12.56 11.80 -10.31
N PRO A 108 -12.41 10.86 -11.25
CA PRO A 108 -11.41 9.79 -11.13
C PRO A 108 -10.00 10.35 -11.31
N VAL A 109 -9.14 10.05 -10.35
CA VAL A 109 -7.72 10.40 -10.34
C VAL A 109 -6.89 9.16 -10.03
N PRO A 110 -5.61 9.08 -10.48
CA PRO A 110 -4.72 8.05 -9.97
C PRO A 110 -4.71 8.08 -8.44
N LYS A 111 -4.78 6.92 -7.80
CA LYS A 111 -5.04 6.77 -6.36
C LYS A 111 -4.14 7.64 -5.49
N GLU A 112 -2.84 7.51 -5.71
CA GLU A 112 -1.80 8.21 -4.96
C GLU A 112 -1.85 9.73 -5.17
N ARG A 113 -2.14 10.17 -6.40
CA ARG A 113 -2.37 11.58 -6.71
C ARG A 113 -3.59 12.11 -5.96
N GLY A 114 -4.66 11.33 -5.86
CA GLY A 114 -5.86 11.68 -5.09
C GLY A 114 -5.54 11.93 -3.62
N ARG A 115 -4.77 11.03 -2.98
CA ARG A 115 -4.32 11.17 -1.60
C ARG A 115 -3.43 12.38 -1.38
N GLN A 116 -2.43 12.55 -2.24
CA GLN A 116 -1.50 13.69 -2.21
C GLN A 116 -2.26 15.02 -2.31
N VAL A 117 -3.18 15.14 -3.26
CA VAL A 117 -3.97 16.37 -3.47
C VAL A 117 -4.91 16.61 -2.29
N PHE A 118 -5.57 15.57 -1.77
CA PHE A 118 -6.40 15.67 -0.57
C PHE A 118 -5.58 16.22 0.61
N GLU A 119 -4.42 15.65 0.89
CA GLU A 119 -3.54 16.10 1.98
C GLU A 119 -3.03 17.54 1.77
N ALA A 120 -2.69 17.92 0.54
CA ALA A 120 -2.21 19.27 0.25
C ALA A 120 -3.31 20.33 0.42
N ILE A 121 -4.57 19.99 0.09
CA ILE A 121 -5.72 20.89 0.18
C ILE A 121 -6.24 20.98 1.62
N THR A 122 -6.27 19.87 2.37
CA THR A 122 -6.64 19.87 3.79
C THR A 122 -5.71 20.76 4.62
N ARG A 123 -4.40 20.77 4.33
CA ARG A 123 -3.42 21.69 4.95
C ARG A 123 -3.74 23.17 4.74
N GLN A 124 -4.45 23.49 3.66
CA GLN A 124 -4.87 24.86 3.34
C GLN A 124 -6.24 25.20 3.95
N GLY A 125 -6.87 24.27 4.67
CA GLY A 125 -8.18 24.46 5.29
C GLY A 125 -9.36 24.47 4.30
N GLN A 126 -9.17 23.95 3.10
CA GLN A 126 -10.18 23.90 2.03
C GLN A 126 -10.99 22.59 2.06
N ASP A 127 -12.01 22.44 1.20
CA ASP A 127 -13.04 21.38 1.23
C ASP A 127 -12.84 20.21 0.24
N PRO A 128 -11.93 19.23 0.48
CA PRO A 128 -11.84 18.03 -0.35
C PRO A 128 -12.63 16.84 0.23
N ALA A 129 -13.07 15.95 -0.66
CA ALA A 129 -13.44 14.59 -0.28
C ALA A 129 -12.79 13.56 -1.19
N LEU A 130 -12.42 12.42 -0.62
CA LEU A 130 -11.68 11.36 -1.28
C LEU A 130 -12.30 10.01 -0.96
N LEU A 131 -12.54 9.21 -2.00
CA LEU A 131 -12.99 7.83 -1.88
C LEU A 131 -12.00 6.90 -2.59
N GLU A 132 -11.48 5.92 -1.86
CA GLU A 132 -10.44 5.01 -2.33
C GLU A 132 -10.83 3.55 -2.04
N GLN A 133 -10.35 2.63 -2.89
CA GLN A 133 -10.32 1.22 -2.57
C GLN A 133 -9.02 0.93 -1.82
N THR A 134 -9.14 0.40 -0.60
CA THR A 134 -8.04 -0.15 0.18
C THR A 134 -7.83 -1.63 -0.17
N ALA A 135 -6.94 -2.34 0.52
CA ALA A 135 -6.64 -3.74 0.21
C ALA A 135 -7.90 -4.64 0.17
N GLY A 136 -7.98 -5.50 -0.84
CA GLY A 136 -9.14 -6.37 -1.05
C GLY A 136 -10.39 -5.59 -1.50
N ASN A 137 -11.56 -5.91 -0.93
CA ASN A 137 -12.84 -5.29 -1.28
C ASN A 137 -13.32 -4.27 -0.24
N GLN A 138 -12.38 -3.51 0.31
CA GLN A 138 -12.58 -2.52 1.38
C GLN A 138 -12.47 -1.12 0.80
N PHE A 139 -13.36 -0.21 1.19
CA PHE A 139 -13.37 1.18 0.72
C PHE A 139 -13.22 2.15 1.88
N ARG A 140 -12.50 3.24 1.64
CA ARG A 140 -12.28 4.33 2.60
C ARG A 140 -12.77 5.64 2.01
N LEU A 141 -13.70 6.27 2.70
CA LEU A 141 -14.19 7.62 2.43
C LEU A 141 -13.60 8.59 3.45
N ARG A 142 -13.00 9.69 2.96
CA ARG A 142 -12.49 10.80 3.76
C ARG A 142 -13.17 12.09 3.33
N VAL A 143 -13.63 12.89 4.29
CA VAL A 143 -14.30 14.17 4.04
C VAL A 143 -13.71 15.21 4.97
N TYR A 144 -13.21 16.31 4.40
CA TYR A 144 -12.72 17.45 5.16
C TYR A 144 -13.18 18.75 4.47
N PRO A 145 -13.45 19.82 5.23
CA PRO A 145 -13.68 19.87 6.66
C PRO A 145 -15.11 19.43 6.99
N LEU A 146 -15.26 18.75 8.13
CA LEU A 146 -16.53 18.70 8.87
C LEU A 146 -16.58 19.93 9.81
N PRO A 147 -17.38 20.96 9.51
CA PRO A 147 -17.39 22.20 10.30
C PRO A 147 -17.79 21.95 11.76
N ALA A 148 -17.30 22.76 12.69
CA ALA A 148 -17.68 22.68 14.10
C ALA A 148 -19.20 22.84 14.28
N GLY A 149 -19.87 21.88 14.92
CA GLY A 149 -21.34 21.84 15.02
C GLY A 149 -22.06 21.71 13.66
N GLY A 150 -21.33 21.49 12.57
CA GLY A 150 -21.85 21.46 11.21
C GLY A 150 -22.13 20.05 10.71
N SER A 151 -22.63 19.95 9.47
CA SER A 151 -22.86 18.68 8.80
C SER A 151 -22.36 18.71 7.37
N ARG A 152 -22.01 17.54 6.82
CA ARG A 152 -21.73 17.33 5.39
C ARG A 152 -22.56 16.17 4.87
N ARG A 153 -23.02 16.31 3.62
CA ARG A 153 -23.76 15.27 2.91
C ARG A 153 -22.89 14.69 1.80
N VAL A 154 -22.88 13.38 1.69
CA VAL A 154 -22.24 12.64 0.61
C VAL A 154 -23.22 11.68 -0.05
N GLN A 155 -22.98 11.34 -1.30
CA GLN A 155 -23.73 10.32 -2.03
C GLN A 155 -22.77 9.29 -2.64
N LEU A 156 -23.09 8.00 -2.46
CA LEU A 156 -22.42 6.87 -3.10
C LEU A 156 -23.38 6.19 -4.07
N THR A 157 -22.88 5.71 -5.20
CA THR A 157 -23.63 4.85 -6.12
C THR A 157 -22.91 3.52 -6.26
N ILE A 158 -23.61 2.44 -5.95
CA ILE A 158 -23.12 1.05 -6.05
C ILE A 158 -23.87 0.35 -7.18
N ARG A 159 -23.16 -0.43 -7.99
CA ARG A 159 -23.74 -1.31 -9.01
C ARG A 159 -23.33 -2.76 -8.74
N GLU A 160 -24.24 -3.68 -9.02
CA GLU A 160 -24.03 -5.13 -8.89
C GLU A 160 -24.75 -5.89 -10.00
N ALA A 161 -24.04 -6.79 -10.69
CA ALA A 161 -24.68 -7.91 -11.37
C ALA A 161 -25.04 -8.95 -10.31
N MET A 162 -26.33 -9.13 -10.03
CA MET A 162 -26.77 -9.88 -8.86
C MET A 162 -26.42 -11.37 -8.99
N PRO A 163 -25.98 -12.01 -7.91
CA PRO A 163 -25.74 -13.44 -7.91
C PRO A 163 -27.04 -14.23 -8.10
N LEU A 164 -26.95 -15.35 -8.81
CA LEU A 164 -28.05 -16.31 -8.93
C LEU A 164 -27.97 -17.37 -7.82
N THR A 165 -29.09 -17.61 -7.16
CA THR A 165 -29.24 -18.70 -6.18
C THR A 165 -30.31 -19.69 -6.62
N ALA A 166 -30.43 -20.83 -5.93
CA ALA A 166 -31.53 -21.77 -6.13
C ALA A 166 -32.93 -21.13 -5.94
N GLN A 167 -33.02 -19.97 -5.29
CA GLN A 167 -34.27 -19.26 -4.99
C GLN A 167 -34.55 -18.09 -5.96
N GLY A 168 -33.62 -17.77 -6.87
CA GLY A 168 -33.71 -16.63 -7.78
C GLY A 168 -32.53 -15.67 -7.61
N TRP A 169 -32.71 -14.44 -8.08
CA TRP A 169 -31.72 -13.36 -7.94
C TRP A 169 -31.62 -12.93 -6.49
N GLN A 170 -30.40 -12.79 -5.98
CA GLN A 170 -30.18 -12.29 -4.62
C GLN A 170 -29.59 -10.88 -4.67
N TRP A 171 -30.37 -9.88 -4.32
CA TRP A 171 -29.86 -8.56 -4.00
C TRP A 171 -29.24 -8.58 -2.60
N ARG A 172 -28.08 -7.94 -2.42
CA ARG A 172 -27.40 -7.86 -1.12
C ARG A 172 -26.82 -6.49 -0.88
N LEU A 173 -26.74 -6.07 0.38
CA LEU A 173 -26.00 -4.87 0.77
C LEU A 173 -25.42 -5.05 2.17
N PRO A 174 -24.08 -5.00 2.34
CA PRO A 174 -23.46 -4.87 3.65
C PRO A 174 -23.91 -3.55 4.29
N LEU A 175 -24.49 -3.60 5.49
CA LEU A 175 -25.10 -2.43 6.17
C LEU A 175 -24.32 -1.97 7.40
N GLN A 176 -23.10 -2.47 7.59
CA GLN A 176 -22.28 -2.11 8.76
C GLN A 176 -22.04 -0.60 8.83
N PHE A 177 -21.89 0.08 7.68
CA PHE A 177 -21.72 1.53 7.59
C PHE A 177 -22.92 2.33 8.14
N ALA A 178 -24.12 1.76 8.10
CA ALA A 178 -25.35 2.42 8.56
C ALA A 178 -25.75 2.01 9.99
N SER A 179 -25.03 1.08 10.62
CA SER A 179 -25.38 0.53 11.93
C SER A 179 -25.42 1.58 13.06
N ALA A 180 -24.61 2.64 12.94
CA ALA A 180 -24.57 3.76 13.88
C ALA A 180 -25.50 4.92 13.50
N ALA A 181 -26.24 4.82 12.38
CA ALA A 181 -27.08 5.92 11.90
C ALA A 181 -28.25 6.22 12.84
N GLY A 182 -28.47 7.51 13.13
CA GLY A 182 -29.62 7.97 13.92
C GLY A 182 -30.95 7.64 13.23
N GLU A 183 -31.06 7.98 11.95
CA GLU A 183 -32.20 7.73 11.08
C GLU A 183 -31.75 7.00 9.81
N VAL A 184 -32.46 5.95 9.44
CA VAL A 184 -32.26 5.24 8.17
C VAL A 184 -33.58 5.20 7.42
N SER A 185 -33.52 5.52 6.13
CA SER A 185 -34.60 5.24 5.19
C SER A 185 -34.09 4.31 4.08
N LEU A 186 -34.87 3.29 3.78
CA LEU A 186 -34.55 2.28 2.77
C LEU A 186 -35.75 2.15 1.83
N ARG A 187 -35.50 2.28 0.53
CA ARG A 187 -36.48 2.07 -0.53
C ARG A 187 -35.86 1.25 -1.64
N LEU A 188 -36.36 0.04 -1.85
CA LEU A 188 -35.92 -0.85 -2.92
C LEU A 188 -37.07 -1.07 -3.90
N ARG A 189 -36.79 -0.96 -5.20
CA ARG A 189 -37.76 -1.14 -6.29
C ARG A 189 -37.28 -2.25 -7.21
N ALA A 190 -38.15 -3.20 -7.54
CA ALA A 190 -37.87 -4.25 -8.51
C ALA A 190 -39.14 -4.63 -9.30
N PRO A 191 -39.06 -4.82 -10.62
CA PRO A 191 -40.18 -5.32 -11.42
C PRO A 191 -40.65 -6.70 -10.93
N GLY A 192 -41.95 -6.86 -10.68
CA GLY A 192 -42.57 -8.18 -10.39
C GLY A 192 -42.18 -8.82 -9.06
N ALA A 193 -41.80 -8.05 -8.05
CA ALA A 193 -41.42 -8.58 -6.74
C ALA A 193 -42.64 -8.92 -5.85
N ASP A 194 -42.91 -10.22 -5.70
CA ASP A 194 -44.06 -10.74 -4.94
C ASP A 194 -43.69 -11.55 -3.67
N LYS A 195 -42.39 -11.74 -3.34
CA LYS A 195 -41.94 -12.55 -2.18
C LYS A 195 -40.94 -11.83 -1.27
N LEU A 196 -41.10 -12.06 0.04
CA LEU A 196 -40.36 -11.47 1.17
C LEU A 196 -38.90 -11.95 1.26
N GLY A 197 -37.98 -11.03 1.60
CA GLY A 197 -36.74 -11.37 2.32
C GLY A 197 -36.99 -11.49 3.83
N GLN A 198 -36.12 -12.18 4.57
CA GLN A 198 -36.23 -12.28 6.03
C GLN A 198 -35.82 -10.95 6.72
N GLY A 199 -36.59 -10.47 7.70
CA GLY A 199 -36.27 -9.29 8.53
C GLY A 199 -37.47 -8.38 8.84
N PRO A 200 -37.29 -7.20 9.48
CA PRO A 200 -38.38 -6.31 9.94
C PRO A 200 -39.05 -5.49 8.81
N PHE A 201 -38.89 -5.90 7.56
CA PHE A 201 -39.22 -5.10 6.38
C PHE A 201 -40.71 -5.24 6.00
N ARG A 202 -41.35 -4.12 5.65
CA ARG A 202 -42.74 -4.12 5.14
C ARG A 202 -42.68 -4.09 3.61
N LEU A 203 -43.27 -5.10 2.96
CA LEU A 203 -43.52 -5.05 1.52
C LEU A 203 -44.67 -4.09 1.26
N MET A 204 -44.46 -3.17 0.33
CA MET A 204 -45.54 -2.50 -0.39
C MET A 204 -45.52 -3.07 -1.82
N ALA A 205 -46.67 -3.12 -2.51
CA ALA A 205 -46.77 -3.75 -3.83
C ALA A 205 -45.65 -3.28 -4.78
N GLY A 206 -44.71 -4.18 -5.11
CA GLY A 206 -43.57 -3.91 -6.01
C GLY A 206 -42.30 -3.30 -5.38
N GLY A 207 -42.20 -3.21 -4.06
CA GLY A 207 -41.02 -2.65 -3.40
C GLY A 207 -40.87 -2.97 -1.92
N LEU A 208 -39.66 -2.74 -1.40
CA LEU A 208 -39.33 -2.85 0.02
C LEU A 208 -39.07 -1.46 0.55
N ASP A 209 -39.91 -0.99 1.48
CA ASP A 209 -39.72 0.28 2.18
C ASP A 209 -39.51 0.00 3.68
N TRP A 210 -38.53 0.67 4.26
CA TRP A 210 -38.25 0.58 5.69
C TRP A 210 -37.68 1.89 6.22
N GLN A 211 -38.08 2.26 7.44
CA GLN A 211 -37.56 3.40 8.17
C GLN A 211 -37.35 3.02 9.63
N GLY A 212 -36.24 3.45 10.21
CA GLY A 212 -35.90 3.14 11.59
C GLY A 212 -34.53 3.65 12.00
N SER A 213 -34.03 3.16 13.12
CA SER A 213 -32.66 3.46 13.57
C SER A 213 -31.68 2.43 13.01
N GLY A 214 -30.46 2.86 12.70
CA GLY A 214 -29.38 1.98 12.22
C GLY A 214 -29.10 0.78 13.13
N ARG A 215 -29.35 0.91 14.44
CA ARG A 215 -29.17 -0.17 15.43
C ARG A 215 -30.10 -1.38 15.21
N GLN A 216 -31.17 -1.20 14.44
CA GLN A 216 -32.12 -2.25 14.09
C GLN A 216 -31.74 -2.98 12.80
N LEU A 217 -30.73 -2.49 12.07
CA LEU A 217 -30.28 -3.11 10.83
C LEU A 217 -29.47 -4.38 11.10
N PRO A 218 -29.63 -5.42 10.26
CA PRO A 218 -28.69 -6.53 10.24
C PRO A 218 -27.33 -6.09 9.72
N ALA A 219 -26.29 -6.89 9.96
CA ALA A 219 -24.96 -6.64 9.38
C ALA A 219 -24.99 -6.62 7.84
N GLN A 220 -25.86 -7.43 7.24
CA GLN A 220 -26.10 -7.47 5.80
C GLN A 220 -27.59 -7.65 5.53
N LEU A 221 -28.11 -6.90 4.57
CA LEU A 221 -29.45 -7.10 4.04
C LEU A 221 -29.40 -7.99 2.79
N GLN A 222 -30.35 -8.90 2.68
CA GLN A 222 -30.54 -9.75 1.50
C GLN A 222 -32.01 -9.72 1.07
N TRP A 223 -32.25 -9.55 -0.23
CA TRP A 223 -33.58 -9.55 -0.81
C TRP A 223 -33.61 -10.52 -2.01
N GLN A 224 -34.43 -11.56 -1.89
CA GLN A 224 -34.61 -12.57 -2.93
C GLN A 224 -35.66 -12.12 -3.94
N LEU A 225 -35.32 -12.19 -5.22
CA LEU A 225 -36.12 -11.74 -6.34
C LEU A 225 -36.33 -12.89 -7.35
N PRO A 226 -37.51 -12.99 -7.98
CA PRO A 226 -37.75 -13.99 -9.00
C PRO A 226 -36.79 -13.79 -10.18
N ALA A 227 -36.25 -14.90 -10.71
CA ALA A 227 -35.37 -14.88 -11.88
C ALA A 227 -36.06 -15.54 -13.09
N GLN A 228 -36.07 -14.85 -14.23
CA GLN A 228 -36.46 -15.44 -15.51
C GLN A 228 -35.21 -15.97 -16.22
N LEU A 229 -34.99 -17.28 -16.14
CA LEU A 229 -33.77 -17.94 -16.59
C LEU A 229 -33.82 -18.36 -18.06
N GLN A 230 -34.13 -17.42 -18.95
CA GLN A 230 -34.10 -17.63 -20.41
C GLN A 230 -32.84 -17.01 -21.02
N PRO A 231 -32.22 -17.65 -22.03
CA PRO A 231 -31.14 -17.03 -22.78
C PRO A 231 -31.56 -15.69 -23.38
N SER A 232 -30.75 -14.65 -23.22
CA SER A 232 -31.05 -13.32 -23.76
C SER A 232 -29.79 -12.58 -24.20
N LEU A 233 -29.96 -11.65 -25.14
CA LEU A 233 -28.93 -10.69 -25.56
C LEU A 233 -29.57 -9.31 -25.64
N GLN A 234 -29.05 -8.40 -24.85
CA GLN A 234 -29.50 -7.01 -24.76
C GLN A 234 -28.42 -6.11 -25.35
N ALA A 235 -28.83 -5.10 -26.11
CA ALA A 235 -27.94 -4.08 -26.67
C ALA A 235 -28.39 -2.70 -26.19
N ALA A 236 -27.46 -1.84 -25.81
CA ALA A 236 -27.75 -0.47 -25.42
C ALA A 236 -26.65 0.50 -25.88
N ARG A 237 -27.00 1.77 -26.08
CA ARG A 237 -26.05 2.83 -26.44
C ARG A 237 -25.70 3.69 -25.25
N TYR A 238 -24.41 3.99 -25.11
CA TYR A 238 -23.91 4.92 -24.10
C TYR A 238 -22.67 5.62 -24.64
N ASP A 239 -22.65 6.95 -24.54
CA ASP A 239 -21.53 7.81 -24.97
C ASP A 239 -21.04 7.51 -26.41
N GLY A 240 -21.98 7.39 -27.35
CA GLY A 240 -21.69 7.11 -28.77
C GLY A 240 -21.20 5.69 -29.07
N GLN A 241 -21.08 4.82 -28.05
CA GLN A 241 -20.66 3.42 -28.18
C GLN A 241 -21.85 2.48 -27.95
N GLN A 242 -21.75 1.25 -28.46
CA GLN A 242 -22.76 0.21 -28.23
C GLN A 242 -22.20 -0.89 -27.33
N TYR A 243 -22.99 -1.27 -26.34
CA TYR A 243 -22.67 -2.30 -25.35
C TYR A 243 -23.67 -3.44 -25.44
N LEU A 244 -23.18 -4.65 -25.23
CA LEU A 244 -23.94 -5.88 -25.25
C LEU A 244 -23.89 -6.55 -23.87
N LEU A 245 -25.02 -7.12 -23.46
CA LEU A 245 -25.15 -8.00 -22.30
C LEU A 245 -25.84 -9.28 -22.75
N ALA A 246 -25.11 -10.40 -22.73
CA ALA A 246 -25.65 -11.73 -22.96
C ALA A 246 -25.79 -12.49 -21.64
N GLN A 247 -26.91 -13.16 -21.45
CA GLN A 247 -27.21 -13.94 -20.26
C GLN A 247 -27.71 -15.34 -20.66
N LEU A 248 -27.14 -16.40 -20.07
CA LEU A 248 -27.49 -17.79 -20.42
C LEU A 248 -27.38 -18.72 -19.21
N PRO A 249 -28.20 -19.78 -19.12
CA PRO A 249 -28.00 -20.83 -18.12
C PRO A 249 -26.72 -21.61 -18.36
N VAL A 250 -26.03 -21.96 -17.28
CA VAL A 250 -24.84 -22.81 -17.28
C VAL A 250 -25.20 -24.14 -16.63
N ALA A 251 -24.88 -25.25 -17.29
CA ALA A 251 -25.14 -26.57 -16.74
C ALA A 251 -24.33 -26.80 -15.45
N PRO A 252 -24.83 -27.61 -14.50
CA PRO A 252 -24.11 -27.94 -13.27
C PRO A 252 -22.70 -28.48 -13.56
N PRO A 253 -21.72 -28.15 -12.70
CA PRO A 253 -20.33 -28.56 -12.91
C PRO A 253 -20.18 -30.08 -12.77
N VAL A 254 -19.33 -30.66 -13.62
CA VAL A 254 -19.10 -32.12 -13.70
C VAL A 254 -17.91 -32.50 -12.81
N ALA A 255 -18.04 -33.56 -12.03
CA ALA A 255 -16.96 -34.08 -11.19
C ALA A 255 -15.70 -34.40 -12.03
N ARG A 256 -14.52 -34.04 -11.50
CA ARG A 256 -13.24 -34.22 -12.20
C ARG A 256 -12.46 -35.42 -11.66
N ARG A 257 -11.57 -35.96 -12.50
CA ARG A 257 -10.55 -36.91 -12.05
C ARG A 257 -9.38 -36.14 -11.42
N LEU A 258 -9.03 -36.48 -10.19
CA LEU A 258 -7.88 -35.89 -9.50
C LEU A 258 -6.56 -36.51 -9.98
N PRO A 259 -5.50 -35.72 -10.20
CA PRO A 259 -4.15 -36.22 -10.44
C PRO A 259 -3.57 -36.88 -9.19
N SER A 260 -2.69 -37.88 -9.37
CA SER A 260 -2.02 -38.57 -8.26
C SER A 260 -0.82 -37.82 -7.69
N ARG A 261 -0.39 -36.72 -8.34
CA ARG A 261 0.74 -35.88 -7.92
C ARG A 261 0.36 -34.41 -8.03
N ILE A 262 0.42 -33.69 -6.92
CA ILE A 262 0.01 -32.28 -6.85
C ILE A 262 1.04 -31.41 -6.15
N GLY A 263 1.03 -30.12 -6.49
CA GLY A 263 1.68 -29.08 -5.69
C GLY A 263 0.70 -28.46 -4.70
N LEU A 264 1.13 -28.28 -3.47
CA LEU A 264 0.44 -27.44 -2.48
C LEU A 264 1.29 -26.19 -2.27
N LEU A 265 0.79 -25.05 -2.73
CA LEU A 265 1.40 -23.74 -2.53
C LEU A 265 0.72 -23.12 -1.31
N TRP A 266 1.46 -22.98 -0.22
CA TRP A 266 0.94 -22.52 1.05
C TRP A 266 1.48 -21.15 1.40
N ASP A 267 0.63 -20.14 1.36
CA ASP A 267 0.98 -18.79 1.77
C ASP A 267 1.14 -18.72 3.29
N ALA A 268 2.33 -18.33 3.75
CA ALA A 268 2.64 -18.13 5.15
C ALA A 268 3.17 -16.72 5.40
N SER A 269 2.77 -15.75 4.60
CA SER A 269 3.06 -14.33 4.84
C SER A 269 2.38 -13.78 6.09
N GLY A 270 2.69 -12.54 6.46
CA GLY A 270 2.02 -11.84 7.55
C GLY A 270 0.53 -11.61 7.28
N SER A 271 0.17 -11.19 6.07
CA SER A 271 -1.22 -10.92 5.66
C SER A 271 -2.13 -12.15 5.74
N ALA A 272 -1.56 -13.34 5.49
CA ALA A 272 -2.22 -14.63 5.61
C ALA A 272 -2.70 -14.98 7.04
N ALA A 273 -2.37 -14.17 8.06
CA ALA A 273 -2.85 -14.36 9.44
C ALA A 273 -4.36 -14.26 9.61
N THR A 274 -5.05 -13.57 8.69
CA THR A 274 -6.51 -13.43 8.74
C THR A 274 -7.27 -14.66 8.19
N ARG A 275 -6.54 -15.62 7.58
CA ARG A 275 -7.12 -16.83 6.98
C ARG A 275 -7.67 -17.79 8.04
N ASN A 276 -8.79 -18.43 7.74
CA ASN A 276 -9.39 -19.45 8.59
C ASN A 276 -8.80 -20.84 8.30
N ARG A 277 -7.67 -21.15 8.94
CA ARG A 277 -6.97 -22.44 8.78
C ARG A 277 -7.86 -23.64 9.08
N ALA A 278 -8.79 -23.54 10.03
CA ALA A 278 -9.70 -24.64 10.35
C ALA A 278 -10.60 -25.01 9.17
N ARG A 279 -11.13 -24.02 8.44
CA ARG A 279 -11.94 -24.26 7.22
C ARG A 279 -11.10 -24.78 6.07
N GLU A 280 -9.88 -24.27 5.92
CA GLU A 280 -8.95 -24.74 4.88
C GLU A 280 -8.56 -26.20 5.10
N PHE A 281 -8.29 -26.60 6.35
CA PHE A 281 -8.04 -28.00 6.70
C PHE A 281 -9.26 -28.87 6.49
N ALA A 282 -10.47 -28.39 6.81
CA ALA A 282 -11.70 -29.11 6.52
C ALA A 282 -11.92 -29.31 5.00
N LEU A 283 -11.55 -28.33 4.17
CA LEU A 283 -11.56 -28.48 2.71
C LEU A 283 -10.52 -29.53 2.25
N LEU A 284 -9.31 -29.48 2.79
CA LEU A 284 -8.25 -30.46 2.49
C LEU A 284 -8.65 -31.87 2.93
N ASP A 285 -9.36 -32.03 4.05
CA ASP A 285 -9.92 -33.32 4.47
C ASP A 285 -10.84 -33.91 3.39
N ARG A 286 -11.69 -33.08 2.75
CA ARG A 286 -12.56 -33.53 1.65
C ARG A 286 -11.80 -33.79 0.36
N TYR A 287 -10.84 -32.94 0.04
CA TYR A 287 -10.02 -33.09 -1.16
C TYR A 287 -9.17 -34.37 -1.11
N PHE A 288 -8.45 -34.62 0.00
CA PHE A 288 -7.61 -35.82 0.13
C PHE A 288 -8.42 -37.10 0.31
N ALA A 289 -9.59 -37.04 0.96
CA ALA A 289 -10.52 -38.17 0.96
C ALA A 289 -10.97 -38.55 -0.46
N ALA A 290 -11.21 -37.57 -1.34
CA ALA A 290 -11.54 -37.82 -2.74
C ALA A 290 -10.33 -38.29 -3.58
N MET A 291 -9.12 -37.81 -3.26
CA MET A 291 -7.87 -38.25 -3.94
C MET A 291 -7.55 -39.72 -3.63
N GLY A 292 -7.73 -40.16 -2.39
CA GLY A 292 -7.40 -41.51 -1.95
C GLY A 292 -5.89 -41.73 -1.84
N GLU A 293 -5.20 -42.01 -2.94
CA GLU A 293 -3.76 -42.30 -2.99
C GLU A 293 -3.02 -41.27 -3.86
N GLY A 294 -1.92 -40.71 -3.37
CA GLY A 294 -1.15 -39.73 -4.13
C GLY A 294 0.07 -39.17 -3.41
N SER A 295 0.73 -38.19 -4.03
CA SER A 295 1.85 -37.45 -3.43
C SER A 295 1.66 -35.94 -3.55
N VAL A 296 2.03 -35.21 -2.50
CA VAL A 296 1.96 -33.75 -2.43
C VAL A 296 3.38 -33.17 -2.33
N VAL A 297 3.69 -32.19 -3.17
CA VAL A 297 4.87 -31.34 -3.05
C VAL A 297 4.44 -30.02 -2.41
N LEU A 298 4.81 -29.79 -1.15
CA LEU A 298 4.55 -28.55 -0.43
C LEU A 298 5.64 -27.53 -0.72
N THR A 299 5.23 -26.34 -1.14
CA THR A 299 6.05 -25.12 -1.19
C THR A 299 5.40 -24.07 -0.31
N VAL A 300 6.10 -23.63 0.73
CA VAL A 300 5.65 -22.51 1.57
C VAL A 300 6.12 -21.21 0.92
N LEU A 301 5.20 -20.26 0.71
CA LEU A 301 5.43 -18.99 0.06
C LEU A 301 5.41 -17.86 1.10
N ARG A 302 6.39 -16.96 1.01
CA ARG A 302 6.62 -15.78 1.86
C ARG A 302 7.41 -14.74 1.04
N ASP A 303 8.37 -14.05 1.66
CA ASP A 303 9.41 -13.21 1.02
C ASP A 303 10.16 -13.94 -0.10
N LYS A 304 10.32 -15.25 0.05
CA LYS A 304 10.84 -16.19 -0.93
C LYS A 304 10.23 -17.58 -0.69
N PRO A 305 10.17 -18.46 -1.70
CA PRO A 305 9.74 -19.84 -1.49
C PRO A 305 10.70 -20.58 -0.56
N GLU A 306 10.16 -21.33 0.39
CA GLU A 306 10.93 -22.29 1.20
C GLU A 306 11.29 -23.54 0.39
N ALA A 307 12.23 -24.33 0.91
CA ALA A 307 12.59 -25.61 0.30
C ALA A 307 11.38 -26.56 0.24
N GLU A 308 11.21 -27.19 -0.92
CA GLU A 308 10.10 -28.10 -1.19
C GLU A 308 10.14 -29.33 -0.28
N ARG A 309 8.96 -29.75 0.20
CA ARG A 309 8.79 -30.96 1.03
C ARG A 309 7.79 -31.91 0.39
N ARG A 310 8.10 -33.21 0.37
CA ARG A 310 7.27 -34.24 -0.28
C ARG A 310 6.54 -35.09 0.76
N PHE A 311 5.25 -35.32 0.54
CA PHE A 311 4.38 -36.11 1.41
C PHE A 311 3.61 -37.14 0.59
N ASN A 312 3.39 -38.32 1.17
CA ASN A 312 2.55 -39.36 0.58
C ASN A 312 1.19 -39.38 1.26
N ILE A 313 0.13 -39.43 0.46
CA ILE A 313 -1.26 -39.56 0.89
C ILE A 313 -1.68 -41.01 0.69
N ARG A 314 -2.20 -41.64 1.75
CA ARG A 314 -2.67 -43.04 1.73
C ARG A 314 -4.08 -43.11 2.26
N LYS A 315 -5.02 -43.63 1.48
CA LYS A 315 -6.46 -43.67 1.82
C LYS A 315 -6.99 -42.32 2.35
N GLY A 316 -6.49 -41.22 1.79
CA GLY A 316 -6.81 -39.84 2.20
C GLY A 316 -6.13 -39.33 3.47
N ASP A 317 -5.27 -40.12 4.12
CA ASP A 317 -4.50 -39.65 5.28
C ASP A 317 -3.40 -38.67 4.86
N TRP A 318 -3.53 -37.43 5.31
CA TRP A 318 -2.59 -36.33 5.11
C TRP A 318 -2.04 -35.78 6.44
N SER A 319 -2.13 -36.55 7.54
CA SER A 319 -1.77 -36.12 8.90
C SER A 319 -0.32 -35.64 9.05
N ALA A 320 0.62 -36.17 8.26
CA ALA A 320 2.01 -35.72 8.24
C ALA A 320 2.15 -34.31 7.62
N LEU A 321 1.42 -34.04 6.53
CA LEU A 321 1.36 -32.72 5.93
C LEU A 321 0.64 -31.73 6.84
N ARG A 322 -0.48 -32.15 7.46
CA ARG A 322 -1.25 -31.33 8.40
C ARG A 322 -0.40 -30.77 9.55
N ARG A 323 0.39 -31.63 10.21
CA ARG A 323 1.28 -31.22 11.31
C ARG A 323 2.26 -30.13 10.89
N VAL A 324 2.76 -30.21 9.65
CA VAL A 324 3.68 -29.21 9.10
C VAL A 324 2.98 -27.88 8.84
N LEU A 325 1.76 -27.89 8.31
CA LEU A 325 0.97 -26.67 8.08
C LEU A 325 0.51 -26.02 9.38
N GLU A 326 0.15 -26.81 10.39
CA GLU A 326 -0.21 -26.34 11.74
C GLU A 326 0.94 -25.58 12.40
N GLN A 327 2.18 -26.04 12.20
CA GLN A 327 3.39 -25.45 12.77
C GLN A 327 4.00 -24.31 11.94
N ALA A 328 3.50 -24.05 10.73
CA ALA A 328 4.03 -22.98 9.88
C ALA A 328 3.62 -21.60 10.44
N PRO A 329 4.57 -20.76 10.92
CA PRO A 329 4.24 -19.41 11.38
C PRO A 329 3.89 -18.52 10.19
N ASN A 330 3.09 -17.49 10.40
CA ASN A 330 2.85 -16.45 9.39
C ASN A 330 3.93 -15.36 9.58
N ASP A 331 4.76 -15.09 8.58
CA ASP A 331 5.86 -14.11 8.68
C ASP A 331 6.45 -13.80 7.30
N GLY A 332 6.80 -12.54 7.10
CA GLY A 332 7.38 -12.00 5.88
C GLY A 332 6.32 -11.57 4.87
N ALA A 333 6.78 -10.91 3.82
CA ALA A 333 5.93 -10.45 2.73
C ALA A 333 5.37 -11.59 1.87
N SER A 334 4.59 -11.24 0.85
CA SER A 334 3.88 -12.19 0.00
C SER A 334 4.44 -12.22 -1.44
N ALA A 335 5.40 -13.11 -1.70
CA ALA A 335 5.96 -13.40 -3.03
C ALA A 335 5.28 -14.61 -3.69
N LEU A 336 3.97 -14.51 -3.89
CA LEU A 336 3.10 -15.62 -4.32
C LEU A 336 3.44 -16.20 -5.70
N ALA A 337 4.17 -15.46 -6.53
CA ALA A 337 4.56 -15.86 -7.89
C ALA A 337 6.02 -16.35 -7.99
N ALA A 338 6.77 -16.38 -6.90
CA ALA A 338 8.22 -16.65 -6.92
C ALA A 338 8.61 -18.15 -6.98
N TRP A 339 7.67 -19.06 -7.22
CA TRP A 339 7.90 -20.50 -7.26
C TRP A 339 8.17 -21.01 -8.69
N THR A 340 8.59 -22.27 -8.82
CA THR A 340 8.88 -22.90 -10.11
C THR A 340 8.01 -24.13 -10.34
N PRO A 341 7.22 -24.20 -11.41
CA PRO A 341 6.45 -25.37 -11.77
C PRO A 341 7.31 -26.60 -12.05
N LYS A 342 6.80 -27.76 -11.66
CA LYS A 342 7.37 -29.08 -11.88
C LYS A 342 6.52 -29.85 -12.88
N ALA A 343 7.14 -30.40 -13.91
CA ALA A 343 6.45 -31.13 -14.97
C ALA A 343 5.74 -32.40 -14.45
N GLU A 344 6.20 -32.99 -13.35
CA GLU A 344 5.57 -34.20 -12.80
C GLU A 344 4.26 -33.97 -12.04
N LEU A 345 3.86 -32.71 -11.81
CA LEU A 345 2.67 -32.35 -11.04
C LEU A 345 1.51 -32.01 -11.98
N GLY A 346 0.36 -32.63 -11.76
CA GLY A 346 -0.83 -32.42 -12.62
C GLY A 346 -1.66 -31.20 -12.23
N GLU A 347 -1.53 -30.73 -10.98
CA GLU A 347 -2.18 -29.49 -10.54
C GLU A 347 -1.47 -28.86 -9.34
N TYR A 348 -1.81 -27.59 -9.10
CA TYR A 348 -1.42 -26.80 -7.94
C TYR A 348 -2.66 -26.31 -7.20
N LEU A 349 -2.62 -26.43 -5.88
CA LEU A 349 -3.57 -25.78 -4.97
C LEU A 349 -2.84 -24.63 -4.27
N LEU A 350 -3.26 -23.38 -4.53
CA LEU A 350 -2.73 -22.18 -3.89
C LEU A 350 -3.67 -21.74 -2.77
N PHE A 351 -3.23 -21.85 -1.52
CA PHE A 351 -3.95 -21.34 -0.35
C PHE A 351 -3.36 -19.98 0.04
N SER A 352 -4.10 -18.89 -0.20
CA SER A 352 -3.63 -17.52 -0.02
C SER A 352 -4.80 -16.53 0.08
N ASP A 353 -4.54 -15.35 0.65
CA ASP A 353 -5.44 -14.20 0.55
C ASP A 353 -5.30 -13.47 -0.80
N GLY A 354 -4.26 -13.77 -1.60
CA GLY A 354 -4.01 -13.18 -2.90
C GLY A 354 -3.23 -11.86 -2.87
N LEU A 355 -2.93 -11.32 -1.69
CA LEU A 355 -2.20 -10.07 -1.57
C LEU A 355 -0.75 -10.30 -2.01
N GLY A 356 -0.37 -9.78 -3.18
CA GLY A 356 0.98 -9.92 -3.73
C GLY A 356 1.73 -8.60 -3.73
N ASN A 357 2.58 -8.39 -2.74
CA ASN A 357 3.29 -7.12 -2.51
C ASN A 357 4.83 -7.25 -2.57
N TRP A 358 5.34 -8.45 -2.80
CA TRP A 358 6.78 -8.72 -2.85
C TRP A 358 7.14 -9.59 -4.05
N GLY A 359 8.33 -9.39 -4.61
CA GLY A 359 8.81 -10.19 -5.72
C GLY A 359 7.99 -10.05 -7.02
N PRO A 360 8.04 -11.08 -7.90
CA PRO A 360 7.34 -11.07 -9.18
C PRO A 360 5.81 -11.02 -9.02
N SER A 361 5.14 -10.22 -9.86
CA SER A 361 3.67 -10.14 -9.90
C SER A 361 3.01 -11.14 -10.86
N THR A 362 3.78 -11.72 -11.78
CA THR A 362 3.28 -12.66 -12.80
C THR A 362 3.60 -14.09 -12.40
N LEU A 363 2.60 -14.99 -12.50
CA LEU A 363 2.82 -16.41 -12.25
C LEU A 363 3.81 -17.02 -13.24
N PRO A 364 4.58 -18.04 -12.80
CA PRO A 364 5.35 -18.85 -13.73
C PRO A 364 4.42 -19.60 -14.70
N ALA A 365 4.87 -19.78 -15.94
CA ALA A 365 4.09 -20.47 -16.95
C ALA A 365 3.87 -21.95 -16.59
N LEU A 366 2.60 -22.37 -16.63
CA LEU A 366 2.20 -23.76 -16.43
C LEU A 366 2.03 -24.48 -17.78
N ALA A 367 2.28 -25.78 -17.81
CA ALA A 367 1.99 -26.60 -18.99
C ALA A 367 0.48 -26.73 -19.20
N ALA A 368 0.03 -26.99 -20.44
CA ALA A 368 -1.38 -26.94 -20.82
C ALA A 368 -2.27 -27.95 -20.05
N GLU A 369 -1.68 -29.05 -19.59
CA GLU A 369 -2.33 -30.07 -18.78
C GLU A 369 -2.32 -29.76 -17.28
N GLN A 370 -1.48 -28.82 -16.82
CA GLN A 370 -1.40 -28.43 -15.43
C GLN A 370 -2.50 -27.44 -15.09
N ARG A 371 -3.09 -27.63 -13.91
CA ARG A 371 -4.15 -26.74 -13.40
C ARG A 371 -3.70 -25.96 -12.19
N LEU A 372 -4.24 -24.76 -11.99
CA LEU A 372 -4.09 -24.00 -10.74
C LEU A 372 -5.46 -23.69 -10.15
N PHE A 373 -5.72 -24.19 -8.94
CA PHE A 373 -6.87 -23.76 -8.13
C PHE A 373 -6.38 -22.83 -7.03
N ALA A 374 -7.04 -21.68 -6.88
CA ALA A 374 -6.79 -20.78 -5.76
C ALA A 374 -7.85 -20.99 -4.68
N ILE A 375 -7.46 -20.99 -3.42
CA ILE A 375 -8.34 -21.17 -2.27
C ILE A 375 -8.09 -20.01 -1.32
N SER A 376 -9.16 -19.29 -0.96
CA SER A 376 -9.09 -18.19 -0.01
C SER A 376 -10.17 -18.29 1.05
N SER A 377 -9.76 -18.08 2.30
CA SER A 377 -10.63 -18.00 3.47
C SER A 377 -10.58 -16.64 4.19
N ALA A 378 -9.92 -15.64 3.58
CA ALA A 378 -9.66 -14.30 4.15
C ALA A 378 -10.86 -13.32 4.02
N ALA A 379 -12.03 -13.80 3.58
CA ALA A 379 -13.25 -12.99 3.42
C ALA A 379 -12.98 -11.67 2.66
N ALA A 380 -13.40 -10.51 3.19
CA ALA A 380 -13.31 -9.20 2.53
C ALA A 380 -11.87 -8.67 2.31
N GLY A 381 -10.86 -9.26 2.97
CA GLY A 381 -9.46 -8.86 2.83
C GLY A 381 -8.71 -9.49 1.66
N ALA A 382 -9.33 -10.44 0.94
CA ALA A 382 -8.68 -11.15 -0.16
C ALA A 382 -8.63 -10.35 -1.47
N ASP A 383 -7.51 -10.44 -2.20
CA ASP A 383 -7.41 -10.03 -3.61
C ASP A 383 -8.00 -11.13 -4.50
N THR A 384 -9.33 -11.18 -4.53
CA THR A 384 -10.08 -12.19 -5.29
C THR A 384 -9.92 -12.02 -6.80
N ALA A 385 -9.66 -10.79 -7.29
CA ALA A 385 -9.47 -10.53 -8.71
C ALA A 385 -8.21 -11.22 -9.22
N ARG A 386 -7.09 -11.08 -8.50
CA ARG A 386 -5.84 -11.77 -8.82
C ARG A 386 -5.96 -13.28 -8.76
N LEU A 387 -6.44 -13.82 -7.63
CA LEU A 387 -6.56 -15.27 -7.46
C LEU A 387 -7.45 -15.91 -8.53
N ARG A 388 -8.54 -15.22 -8.89
CA ARG A 388 -9.45 -15.63 -9.96
C ARG A 388 -8.74 -15.61 -11.31
N GLY A 389 -8.15 -14.49 -11.71
CA GLY A 389 -7.45 -14.38 -13.00
C GLY A 389 -6.32 -15.39 -13.15
N TRP A 390 -5.55 -15.63 -12.08
CA TRP A 390 -4.48 -16.64 -12.05
C TRP A 390 -4.99 -18.06 -12.22
N SER A 391 -6.02 -18.46 -11.49
CA SER A 391 -6.57 -19.82 -11.57
C SER A 391 -7.24 -20.08 -12.92
N GLU A 392 -7.99 -19.10 -13.45
CA GLU A 392 -8.71 -19.23 -14.71
C GLU A 392 -7.81 -19.30 -15.94
N ALA A 393 -6.75 -18.48 -15.97
CA ALA A 393 -5.75 -18.53 -17.04
C ALA A 393 -5.06 -19.90 -17.13
N ASN A 394 -5.10 -20.68 -16.04
CA ASN A 394 -4.46 -21.97 -15.90
C ASN A 394 -5.48 -23.11 -15.67
N GLY A 395 -6.68 -23.00 -16.26
CA GLY A 395 -7.65 -24.10 -16.32
C GLY A 395 -8.24 -24.58 -14.99
N GLY A 396 -8.09 -23.80 -13.92
CA GLY A 396 -8.73 -24.01 -12.62
C GLY A 396 -9.74 -22.90 -12.29
N ALA A 397 -10.00 -22.71 -11.00
CA ALA A 397 -10.95 -21.71 -10.48
C ALA A 397 -10.55 -21.23 -9.07
N LEU A 398 -11.12 -20.10 -8.65
CA LEU A 398 -11.05 -19.59 -7.29
C LEU A 398 -12.13 -20.27 -6.43
N VAL A 399 -11.74 -20.83 -5.29
CA VAL A 399 -12.63 -21.45 -4.31
C VAL A 399 -12.64 -20.60 -3.04
N GLN A 400 -13.71 -19.83 -2.83
CA GLN A 400 -13.89 -19.01 -1.62
C GLN A 400 -14.52 -19.82 -0.49
N LEU A 401 -13.95 -19.70 0.72
CA LEU A 401 -14.37 -20.43 1.93
C LEU A 401 -15.14 -19.54 2.91
N GLU A 402 -16.44 -19.37 2.65
CA GLU A 402 -17.38 -18.66 3.53
C GLU A 402 -17.86 -19.54 4.71
N SER A 403 -18.50 -18.92 5.71
CA SER A 403 -18.67 -19.49 7.06
C SER A 403 -19.42 -20.83 7.18
N ASP A 404 -20.31 -21.13 6.26
CA ASP A 404 -21.22 -22.27 6.28
C ASP A 404 -21.11 -23.16 5.02
N GLN A 405 -20.09 -22.94 4.18
CA GLN A 405 -20.07 -23.48 2.81
C GLN A 405 -18.90 -24.42 2.45
N VAL A 406 -18.20 -25.02 3.43
CA VAL A 406 -17.05 -25.91 3.13
C VAL A 406 -17.42 -27.06 2.17
N ASP A 407 -18.59 -27.67 2.31
CA ASP A 407 -19.03 -28.73 1.39
C ASP A 407 -19.33 -28.21 -0.03
N ALA A 408 -19.84 -26.99 -0.15
CA ALA A 408 -20.05 -26.35 -1.45
C ALA A 408 -18.72 -25.97 -2.11
N ALA A 409 -17.76 -25.49 -1.32
CA ALA A 409 -16.39 -25.24 -1.77
C ALA A 409 -15.69 -26.53 -2.21
N ALA A 410 -15.85 -27.63 -1.46
CA ALA A 410 -15.31 -28.94 -1.83
C ALA A 410 -15.91 -29.43 -3.16
N ARG A 411 -17.23 -29.32 -3.35
CA ARG A 411 -17.87 -29.66 -4.64
C ARG A 411 -17.31 -28.86 -5.80
N ARG A 412 -17.06 -27.56 -5.61
CA ARG A 412 -16.42 -26.69 -6.62
C ARG A 412 -15.00 -27.13 -6.93
N LEU A 413 -14.17 -27.34 -5.90
CA LEU A 413 -12.79 -27.79 -6.06
C LEU A 413 -12.67 -29.16 -6.74
N LEU A 414 -13.65 -30.04 -6.54
CA LEU A 414 -13.71 -31.40 -7.09
C LEU A 414 -14.42 -31.49 -8.46
N ALA A 415 -14.77 -30.36 -9.05
CA ALA A 415 -15.43 -30.31 -10.36
C ALA A 415 -14.60 -29.58 -11.42
N LEU A 416 -14.87 -29.87 -12.69
CA LEU A 416 -14.28 -29.13 -13.81
C LEU A 416 -14.92 -27.73 -13.87
N PRO A 417 -14.11 -26.65 -13.91
CA PRO A 417 -14.62 -25.31 -14.17
C PRO A 417 -15.33 -25.25 -15.53
N PRO A 418 -16.49 -24.57 -15.63
CA PRO A 418 -17.14 -24.39 -16.93
C PRO A 418 -16.27 -23.63 -17.93
N THR A 419 -16.28 -24.05 -19.19
CA THR A 419 -15.59 -23.34 -20.28
C THR A 419 -16.59 -22.57 -21.12
N VAL A 420 -16.19 -21.35 -21.52
CA VAL A 420 -17.00 -20.47 -22.37
C VAL A 420 -16.16 -20.10 -23.59
N GLU A 421 -16.71 -20.36 -24.76
CA GLU A 421 -16.13 -19.94 -26.04
C GLU A 421 -17.11 -19.01 -26.75
N VAL A 422 -16.57 -17.93 -27.32
CA VAL A 422 -17.34 -16.93 -28.04
C VAL A 422 -16.80 -16.88 -29.47
N ALA A 423 -17.68 -17.05 -30.45
CA ALA A 423 -17.25 -17.02 -31.85
C ALA A 423 -16.85 -15.58 -32.22
N PRO A 424 -15.69 -15.37 -32.89
CA PRO A 424 -15.34 -14.08 -33.44
C PRO A 424 -16.43 -13.59 -34.39
N ALA A 425 -16.77 -12.31 -34.31
CA ALA A 425 -17.72 -11.65 -35.20
C ALA A 425 -17.17 -10.25 -35.59
N PRO A 426 -17.32 -9.82 -36.86
CA PRO A 426 -16.93 -8.46 -37.25
C PRO A 426 -17.63 -7.41 -36.40
N GLY A 427 -16.87 -6.40 -35.96
CA GLY A 427 -17.37 -5.31 -35.12
C GLY A 427 -17.72 -5.68 -33.68
N LEU A 428 -17.33 -6.87 -33.21
CA LEU A 428 -17.42 -7.27 -31.79
C LEU A 428 -16.05 -7.08 -31.12
N HIS A 429 -16.03 -6.34 -30.02
CA HIS A 429 -14.80 -5.94 -29.33
C HIS A 429 -14.92 -6.16 -27.82
N ASP A 430 -13.77 -6.32 -27.15
CA ASP A 430 -13.65 -6.39 -25.68
C ASP A 430 -14.69 -7.29 -25.01
N VAL A 431 -14.78 -8.53 -25.48
CA VAL A 431 -15.65 -9.53 -24.89
C VAL A 431 -15.12 -9.91 -23.51
N VAL A 432 -15.96 -9.77 -22.50
CA VAL A 432 -15.66 -10.12 -21.11
C VAL A 432 -16.69 -11.14 -20.63
N VAL A 433 -16.21 -12.25 -20.11
CA VAL A 433 -17.04 -13.27 -19.46
C VAL A 433 -16.95 -13.03 -17.95
N ASP A 434 -18.08 -12.80 -17.27
CA ASP A 434 -18.11 -12.78 -15.82
C ASP A 434 -18.06 -14.21 -15.29
N ARG A 435 -16.86 -14.63 -14.91
CA ARG A 435 -16.61 -15.99 -14.48
C ARG A 435 -17.19 -16.30 -13.09
N ARG A 436 -17.44 -15.27 -12.26
CA ARG A 436 -18.08 -15.42 -10.94
C ARG A 436 -19.46 -16.04 -11.10
N SER A 437 -20.19 -15.57 -12.11
CA SER A 437 -21.52 -16.06 -12.40
C SER A 437 -21.57 -17.53 -12.83
N LEU A 438 -20.52 -18.04 -13.49
CA LEU A 438 -20.51 -19.42 -13.99
C LEU A 438 -20.69 -20.44 -12.86
N GLU A 439 -20.15 -20.15 -11.68
CA GLU A 439 -20.29 -21.00 -10.49
C GLU A 439 -21.73 -21.02 -9.94
N GLU A 440 -22.49 -19.97 -10.23
CA GLU A 440 -23.89 -19.78 -9.81
C GLU A 440 -24.87 -20.43 -10.80
N GLY A 441 -24.36 -21.12 -11.83
CA GLY A 441 -25.17 -21.74 -12.87
C GLY A 441 -25.72 -20.75 -13.91
N TRP A 442 -25.12 -19.57 -14.00
CA TRP A 442 -25.56 -18.52 -14.92
C TRP A 442 -24.37 -17.82 -15.58
N LEU A 443 -24.45 -17.50 -16.86
CA LEU A 443 -23.40 -16.75 -17.54
C LEU A 443 -23.85 -15.29 -17.68
N TRP A 444 -23.03 -14.36 -17.22
CA TRP A 444 -23.03 -12.97 -17.71
C TRP A 444 -21.86 -12.76 -18.67
N LEU A 445 -22.15 -12.26 -19.86
CA LEU A 445 -21.16 -11.93 -20.88
C LEU A 445 -21.40 -10.51 -21.38
N TYR A 446 -20.35 -9.70 -21.37
CA TYR A 446 -20.36 -8.31 -21.81
C TYR A 446 -19.50 -8.13 -23.05
N ALA A 447 -19.85 -7.21 -23.93
CA ALA A 447 -19.01 -6.85 -25.07
C ALA A 447 -19.31 -5.43 -25.55
N ARG A 448 -18.39 -4.87 -26.35
CA ARG A 448 -18.64 -3.67 -27.18
C ARG A 448 -18.92 -4.08 -28.61
N ALA A 449 -19.69 -3.25 -29.32
CA ALA A 449 -19.97 -3.44 -30.73
C ALA A 449 -19.97 -2.13 -31.54
N ASP A 450 -19.67 -2.22 -32.83
CA ASP A 450 -19.72 -1.06 -33.74
C ASP A 450 -21.16 -0.59 -34.02
N ALA A 451 -22.09 -1.54 -34.22
CA ALA A 451 -23.50 -1.25 -34.52
C ALA A 451 -24.43 -2.43 -34.18
N ALA A 452 -25.73 -2.19 -34.02
CA ALA A 452 -26.78 -3.20 -33.88
C ALA A 452 -27.56 -3.36 -35.20
N PRO A 453 -28.12 -4.55 -35.49
CA PRO A 453 -28.13 -5.76 -34.65
C PRO A 453 -26.80 -6.55 -34.72
N VAL A 454 -26.38 -7.13 -33.60
CA VAL A 454 -25.26 -8.08 -33.51
C VAL A 454 -25.80 -9.44 -33.09
N ALA A 455 -25.35 -10.49 -33.78
CA ALA A 455 -25.56 -11.86 -33.36
C ALA A 455 -24.34 -12.34 -32.57
N LEU A 456 -24.55 -12.83 -31.35
CA LEU A 456 -23.50 -13.45 -30.54
C LEU A 456 -23.64 -14.97 -30.62
N ARG A 457 -22.54 -15.69 -30.85
CA ARG A 457 -22.53 -17.15 -30.77
C ARG A 457 -21.65 -17.59 -29.62
N VAL A 458 -22.23 -18.33 -28.69
CA VAL A 458 -21.56 -18.80 -27.47
C VAL A 458 -21.62 -20.32 -27.41
N ARG A 459 -20.53 -20.97 -27.00
CA ARG A 459 -20.46 -22.40 -26.72
C ARG A 459 -20.01 -22.61 -25.29
N LEU A 460 -20.76 -23.40 -24.54
CA LEU A 460 -20.46 -23.77 -23.15
C LEU A 460 -19.97 -25.22 -23.09
N ASN A 461 -18.91 -25.47 -22.32
CA ASN A 461 -18.39 -26.82 -22.03
C ASN A 461 -18.14 -27.69 -23.29
N GLY A 462 -17.72 -27.07 -24.40
CA GLY A 462 -17.50 -27.78 -25.67
C GLY A 462 -18.79 -28.29 -26.35
N GLY A 463 -19.96 -27.87 -25.88
CA GLY A 463 -21.28 -28.28 -26.40
C GLY A 463 -21.66 -27.65 -27.75
N GLN A 464 -22.96 -27.54 -28.02
CA GLN A 464 -23.45 -26.91 -29.25
C GLN A 464 -23.31 -25.38 -29.19
N TRP A 465 -23.07 -24.76 -30.35
CA TRP A 465 -23.09 -23.30 -30.48
C TRP A 465 -24.51 -22.76 -30.32
N GLN A 466 -24.71 -21.85 -29.38
CA GLN A 466 -25.97 -21.14 -29.15
C GLN A 466 -25.88 -19.75 -29.78
N ALA A 467 -26.80 -19.44 -30.70
CA ALA A 467 -26.90 -18.12 -31.31
C ALA A 467 -27.89 -17.27 -30.51
N LEU A 468 -27.43 -16.10 -30.09
CA LEU A 468 -28.24 -15.07 -29.44
C LEU A 468 -28.33 -13.87 -30.37
N SER A 469 -29.50 -13.25 -30.44
CA SER A 469 -29.72 -12.06 -31.24
C SER A 469 -30.38 -10.99 -30.39
N ALA A 470 -29.83 -9.78 -30.46
CA ALA A 470 -30.43 -8.61 -29.83
C ALA A 470 -31.48 -8.01 -30.75
N GLY A 471 -32.54 -7.44 -30.18
CA GLY A 471 -33.36 -6.44 -30.86
C GLY A 471 -32.56 -5.16 -31.15
N PRO A 472 -33.21 -4.09 -31.65
CA PRO A 472 -32.57 -2.78 -31.78
C PRO A 472 -31.98 -2.32 -30.44
N ALA A 473 -30.84 -1.63 -30.49
CA ALA A 473 -30.19 -1.13 -29.27
C ALA A 473 -31.11 -0.17 -28.52
N ASN A 474 -31.28 -0.40 -27.22
CA ASN A 474 -32.00 0.51 -26.35
C ASN A 474 -31.27 1.87 -26.31
N THR A 475 -32.00 2.95 -26.57
CA THR A 475 -31.50 4.32 -26.58
C THR A 475 -31.80 5.08 -25.30
N ASP A 476 -32.45 4.46 -24.31
CA ASP A 476 -32.56 5.01 -22.96
C ASP A 476 -31.16 5.13 -22.35
N GLY A 477 -30.73 6.37 -22.11
CA GLY A 477 -29.40 6.66 -21.59
C GLY A 477 -29.15 6.07 -20.20
N ALA A 478 -30.18 5.94 -19.35
CA ALA A 478 -30.03 5.35 -18.01
C ALA A 478 -29.72 3.85 -18.10
N PHE A 479 -30.45 3.14 -18.96
CA PHE A 479 -30.21 1.73 -19.22
C PHE A 479 -28.88 1.48 -19.98
N GLY A 480 -28.52 2.37 -20.91
CA GLY A 480 -27.21 2.37 -21.56
C GLY A 480 -26.05 2.50 -20.58
N ALA A 481 -26.12 3.46 -19.66
CA ALA A 481 -25.11 3.68 -18.62
C ALA A 481 -24.98 2.46 -17.69
N LEU A 482 -26.09 1.78 -17.40
CA LEU A 482 -26.12 0.56 -16.59
C LEU A 482 -25.31 -0.58 -17.24
N ILE A 483 -25.60 -0.93 -18.51
CA ILE A 483 -24.88 -2.00 -19.23
C ILE A 483 -23.42 -1.62 -19.45
N ALA A 484 -23.16 -0.40 -19.90
CA ALA A 484 -21.80 0.08 -20.17
C ALA A 484 -20.94 0.04 -18.92
N GLY A 485 -21.50 0.44 -17.78
CA GLY A 485 -20.80 0.39 -16.51
C GLY A 485 -20.59 -1.01 -15.94
N LEU A 486 -21.48 -1.99 -16.20
CA LEU A 486 -21.21 -3.40 -15.89
C LEU A 486 -20.10 -3.98 -16.76
N TRP A 487 -20.08 -3.66 -18.05
CA TRP A 487 -18.97 -4.03 -18.93
C TRP A 487 -17.66 -3.45 -18.40
N ALA A 488 -17.64 -2.18 -18.02
CA ALA A 488 -16.46 -1.51 -17.48
C ALA A 488 -15.99 -2.17 -16.17
N GLN A 489 -16.92 -2.49 -15.26
CA GLN A 489 -16.62 -3.24 -14.04
C GLN A 489 -15.99 -4.61 -14.35
N ALA A 490 -16.61 -5.40 -15.22
CA ALA A 490 -16.11 -6.73 -15.57
C ALA A 490 -14.73 -6.65 -16.26
N ARG A 491 -14.53 -5.66 -17.14
CA ARG A 491 -13.24 -5.41 -17.79
C ARG A 491 -12.17 -4.98 -16.79
N LEU A 492 -12.51 -4.13 -15.82
CA LEU A 492 -11.60 -3.72 -14.75
C LEU A 492 -11.18 -4.92 -13.90
N GLN A 493 -12.11 -5.80 -13.53
CA GLN A 493 -11.81 -7.04 -12.79
C GLN A 493 -10.89 -7.98 -13.57
N GLN A 494 -11.08 -8.09 -14.89
CA GLN A 494 -10.19 -8.89 -15.75
C GLN A 494 -8.75 -8.32 -15.78
N LEU A 495 -8.61 -6.99 -15.88
CA LEU A 495 -7.32 -6.31 -15.88
C LEU A 495 -6.62 -6.38 -14.51
N ALA A 496 -7.40 -6.36 -13.42
CA ALA A 496 -6.91 -6.46 -12.05
C ALA A 496 -6.27 -7.83 -11.71
N ALA A 497 -6.28 -8.80 -12.63
CA ALA A 497 -5.47 -10.01 -12.51
C ALA A 497 -3.96 -9.73 -12.54
N ASP A 498 -3.55 -8.66 -13.23
CA ASP A 498 -2.19 -8.10 -13.23
C ASP A 498 -2.26 -6.57 -13.19
N PRO A 499 -2.49 -5.97 -12.00
CA PRO A 499 -2.68 -4.52 -11.88
C PRO A 499 -1.44 -3.71 -12.31
N ARG A 500 -0.24 -4.27 -12.12
CA ARG A 500 1.02 -3.61 -12.50
C ARG A 500 1.16 -3.55 -14.01
N GLY A 501 0.95 -4.69 -14.70
CA GLY A 501 1.01 -4.76 -16.17
C GLY A 501 -0.12 -3.98 -16.87
N ASN A 502 -1.29 -3.91 -16.25
CA ASN A 502 -2.48 -3.27 -16.84
C ASN A 502 -2.80 -1.87 -16.32
N ARG A 503 -1.88 -1.24 -15.57
CA ARG A 503 -2.11 0.02 -14.85
C ARG A 503 -2.74 1.11 -15.73
N GLU A 504 -2.16 1.37 -16.90
CA GLU A 504 -2.65 2.40 -17.82
C GLU A 504 -4.06 2.11 -18.32
N ALA A 505 -4.34 0.87 -18.72
CA ALA A 505 -5.65 0.45 -19.19
C ALA A 505 -6.71 0.55 -18.08
N MET A 506 -6.37 0.14 -16.85
CA MET A 506 -7.25 0.27 -15.68
C MET A 506 -7.54 1.73 -15.35
N GLN A 507 -6.51 2.59 -15.41
CA GLN A 507 -6.63 4.01 -15.13
C GLN A 507 -7.50 4.72 -16.17
N LEU A 508 -7.30 4.44 -17.46
CA LEU A 508 -8.14 4.97 -18.55
C LEU A 508 -9.60 4.54 -18.40
N LEU A 509 -9.85 3.27 -18.12
CA LEU A 509 -11.20 2.74 -17.94
C LEU A 509 -11.88 3.35 -16.70
N SER A 510 -11.16 3.46 -15.59
CA SER A 510 -11.64 4.11 -14.38
C SER A 510 -11.95 5.59 -14.61
N GLN A 511 -11.11 6.27 -15.41
CA GLN A 511 -11.32 7.66 -15.81
C GLN A 511 -12.57 7.86 -16.67
N GLN A 512 -12.77 6.97 -17.64
CA GLN A 512 -13.90 7.04 -18.56
C GLN A 512 -15.25 6.79 -17.86
N PHE A 513 -15.28 5.89 -16.87
CA PHE A 513 -16.53 5.46 -16.21
C PHE A 513 -16.72 6.01 -14.79
N GLY A 514 -15.79 6.82 -14.28
CA GLY A 514 -15.87 7.37 -12.92
C GLY A 514 -15.83 6.29 -11.83
N MET A 515 -14.94 5.31 -11.97
CA MET A 515 -14.85 4.17 -11.06
C MET A 515 -13.64 4.25 -10.12
N VAL A 516 -13.82 3.77 -8.89
CA VAL A 516 -12.74 3.50 -7.94
C VAL A 516 -12.14 2.13 -8.26
N SER A 517 -10.81 2.00 -8.17
CA SER A 517 -10.09 0.75 -8.34
C SER A 517 -8.86 0.70 -7.44
N GLU A 518 -8.10 -0.39 -7.45
CA GLU A 518 -6.79 -0.45 -6.78
C GLU A 518 -5.84 0.68 -7.21
N GLY A 519 -5.95 1.14 -8.48
CA GLY A 519 -5.11 2.20 -9.04
C GLY A 519 -5.76 3.58 -9.14
N SER A 520 -7.04 3.73 -8.76
CA SER A 520 -7.79 5.00 -8.91
C SER A 520 -8.65 5.34 -7.70
N SER A 521 -8.74 6.63 -7.42
CA SER A 521 -9.60 7.20 -6.39
C SER A 521 -10.60 8.17 -7.01
N LEU A 522 -11.71 8.43 -6.32
CA LEU A 522 -12.66 9.47 -6.67
C LEU A 522 -12.45 10.68 -5.75
N LEU A 523 -12.13 11.82 -6.34
CA LEU A 523 -11.78 13.05 -5.63
C LEU A 523 -12.80 14.16 -5.96
N VAL A 524 -13.29 14.84 -4.94
CA VAL A 524 -14.04 16.10 -5.10
C VAL A 524 -13.18 17.24 -4.59
N LEU A 525 -12.98 18.25 -5.44
CA LEU A 525 -12.39 19.54 -5.06
C LEU A 525 -13.43 20.64 -5.11
N ASP A 526 -13.20 21.66 -4.28
CA ASP A 526 -14.12 22.78 -4.16
C ASP A 526 -13.97 23.78 -5.33
N THR A 527 -12.77 24.34 -5.50
CA THR A 527 -12.55 25.47 -6.42
C THR A 527 -11.98 25.04 -7.77
N ILE A 528 -12.26 25.82 -8.83
CA ILE A 528 -11.63 25.61 -10.14
C ILE A 528 -10.12 25.87 -10.10
N GLU A 529 -9.66 26.74 -9.21
CA GLU A 529 -8.26 27.03 -8.94
C GLU A 529 -7.51 25.77 -8.47
N ASP A 530 -8.10 24.95 -7.59
CA ASP A 530 -7.48 23.70 -7.16
C ASP A 530 -7.41 22.67 -8.30
N TYR A 531 -8.47 22.54 -9.09
CA TYR A 531 -8.46 21.70 -10.28
C TYR A 531 -7.32 22.10 -11.23
N LEU A 532 -7.15 23.39 -11.51
CA LEU A 532 -6.06 23.92 -12.35
C LEU A 532 -4.68 23.69 -11.74
N ARG A 533 -4.53 23.99 -10.45
CA ARG A 533 -3.27 23.84 -9.72
C ARG A 533 -2.73 22.40 -9.81
N TYR A 534 -3.61 21.42 -9.68
CA TYR A 534 -3.23 20.01 -9.68
C TYR A 534 -3.39 19.32 -11.04
N ALA A 535 -3.79 20.06 -12.08
CA ALA A 535 -4.06 19.57 -13.43
C ALA A 535 -5.11 18.43 -13.46
N ILE A 536 -6.12 18.52 -12.60
CA ILE A 536 -7.21 17.56 -12.51
C ILE A 536 -8.39 18.10 -13.28
N ARG A 537 -8.87 17.34 -14.27
CA ARG A 537 -10.03 17.75 -15.07
C ARG A 537 -11.31 17.68 -14.21
N PRO A 538 -12.08 18.77 -14.07
CA PRO A 538 -13.24 18.80 -13.18
C PRO A 538 -14.49 18.13 -13.77
N PRO A 539 -15.57 17.99 -12.96
CA PRO A 539 -16.88 17.55 -13.45
C PRO A 539 -17.42 18.50 -14.53
N SER A 540 -18.45 18.05 -15.25
CA SER A 540 -18.97 18.70 -16.48
C SER A 540 -19.28 20.20 -16.31
N GLY A 541 -19.79 20.61 -15.14
CA GLY A 541 -20.15 22.00 -14.86
C GLY A 541 -18.99 23.01 -14.89
N LEU A 542 -17.75 22.59 -14.61
CA LEU A 542 -16.57 23.48 -14.56
C LEU A 542 -15.61 23.27 -15.74
N ARG A 543 -15.87 22.25 -16.58
CA ARG A 543 -14.92 21.74 -17.58
C ARG A 543 -14.56 22.75 -18.65
N ALA A 544 -15.53 23.50 -19.17
CA ALA A 544 -15.30 24.47 -20.24
C ALA A 544 -14.40 25.64 -19.80
N GLU A 545 -14.54 26.07 -18.54
CA GLU A 545 -13.68 27.11 -17.98
C GLU A 545 -12.27 26.60 -17.68
N TYR A 546 -12.18 25.38 -17.13
CA TYR A 546 -10.91 24.71 -16.88
C TYR A 546 -10.11 24.54 -18.17
N ASP A 547 -10.72 23.97 -19.21
CA ASP A 547 -10.03 23.69 -20.48
C ASP A 547 -9.47 25.00 -21.11
N ARG A 548 -10.19 26.12 -20.96
CA ARG A 548 -9.73 27.46 -21.42
C ARG A 548 -8.54 27.98 -20.62
N ARG A 549 -8.57 27.87 -19.29
CA ARG A 549 -7.50 28.38 -18.40
C ARG A 549 -6.26 27.48 -18.45
N PHE A 550 -6.45 26.16 -18.47
CA PHE A 550 -5.39 25.16 -18.56
C PHE A 550 -4.58 25.28 -19.86
N ALA A 551 -5.23 25.55 -20.99
CA ALA A 551 -4.53 25.76 -22.28
C ALA A 551 -3.51 26.92 -22.23
N ARG A 552 -3.77 27.97 -21.45
CA ARG A 552 -2.80 29.07 -21.24
C ARG A 552 -1.62 28.61 -20.39
N GLN A 553 -1.88 27.89 -19.30
CA GLN A 553 -0.85 27.38 -18.40
C GLN A 553 0.11 26.39 -19.08
N VAL A 554 -0.37 25.55 -19.99
CA VAL A 554 0.48 24.63 -20.77
C VAL A 554 1.50 25.38 -21.62
N ALA A 555 1.11 26.51 -22.24
CA ALA A 555 2.02 27.33 -23.03
C ALA A 555 3.14 27.97 -22.18
N ASP A 556 2.83 28.31 -20.92
CA ASP A 556 3.81 28.89 -19.99
C ASP A 556 4.79 27.84 -19.41
N ARG A 557 4.40 26.55 -19.37
CA ARG A 557 5.19 25.48 -18.73
C ARG A 557 6.51 25.19 -19.43
N ASP A 558 6.53 25.19 -20.76
CA ASP A 558 7.77 24.95 -21.52
C ASP A 558 8.77 26.09 -21.33
N GLN A 559 8.26 27.32 -21.24
CA GLN A 559 9.07 28.49 -20.91
C GLN A 559 9.59 28.40 -19.47
N ALA A 560 8.75 28.05 -18.50
CA ALA A 560 9.15 27.86 -17.11
C ALA A 560 10.22 26.78 -16.95
N ARG A 561 10.11 25.65 -17.66
CA ARG A 561 11.12 24.57 -17.64
C ARG A 561 12.47 25.06 -18.19
N ARG A 562 12.47 25.83 -19.28
CA ARG A 562 13.70 26.42 -19.83
C ARG A 562 14.34 27.39 -18.84
N THR A 563 13.54 28.28 -18.26
CA THR A 563 14.00 29.24 -17.25
C THR A 563 14.57 28.53 -16.02
N HIS A 564 13.94 27.45 -15.55
CA HIS A 564 14.46 26.62 -14.45
C HIS A 564 15.82 25.99 -14.79
N LEU A 565 15.95 25.37 -15.98
CA LEU A 565 17.23 24.79 -16.41
C LEU A 565 18.34 25.84 -16.55
N ASP A 566 18.01 27.05 -16.99
CA ASP A 566 18.98 28.15 -17.05
C ASP A 566 19.44 28.59 -15.65
N GLN A 567 18.53 28.65 -14.66
CA GLN A 567 18.87 28.91 -13.26
C GLN A 567 19.77 27.82 -12.66
N VAL A 568 19.46 26.55 -12.92
CA VAL A 568 20.29 25.42 -12.47
C VAL A 568 21.67 25.47 -13.13
N ALA A 569 21.76 25.82 -14.42
CA ALA A 569 23.03 25.97 -15.12
C ALA A 569 23.89 27.11 -14.55
N GLU A 570 23.28 28.23 -14.18
CA GLU A 570 23.97 29.34 -13.50
C GLU A 570 24.52 28.90 -12.14
N GLN A 571 23.70 28.25 -11.31
CA GLN A 571 24.12 27.71 -10.01
C GLN A 571 25.25 26.68 -10.18
N TRP A 572 25.17 25.83 -11.20
CA TRP A 572 26.23 24.86 -11.50
C TRP A 572 27.53 25.54 -11.93
N GLN A 573 27.46 26.63 -12.70
CA GLN A 573 28.63 27.42 -13.08
C GLN A 573 29.28 28.12 -11.87
N GLN A 574 28.47 28.66 -10.95
CA GLN A 574 28.97 29.21 -9.68
C GLN A 574 29.70 28.14 -8.87
N ARG A 575 29.13 26.93 -8.81
CA ARG A 575 29.76 25.79 -8.16
C ARG A 575 31.06 25.35 -8.83
N GLN A 576 31.13 25.33 -10.16
CA GLN A 576 32.37 25.08 -10.89
C GLN A 576 33.45 26.13 -10.58
N SER A 577 33.05 27.38 -10.36
CA SER A 577 33.96 28.46 -9.97
C SER A 577 34.48 28.26 -8.54
N TRP A 578 33.60 27.90 -7.59
CA TRP A 578 34.00 27.49 -6.24
C TRP A 578 34.98 26.30 -6.28
N TRP A 579 34.65 25.26 -7.04
CA TRP A 579 35.46 24.06 -7.17
C TRP A 579 36.82 24.41 -7.76
N SER A 580 36.90 25.26 -8.78
CA SER A 580 38.16 25.61 -9.46
C SER A 580 39.08 26.52 -8.62
N LYS A 581 38.53 27.22 -7.61
CA LYS A 581 39.28 28.12 -6.73
C LYS A 581 40.14 27.31 -5.73
N ARG A 582 41.37 27.78 -5.47
CA ARG A 582 42.20 27.28 -4.37
C ARG A 582 41.83 28.01 -3.08
N TRP A 583 41.53 27.24 -2.04
CA TRP A 583 41.12 27.76 -0.74
C TRP A 583 42.29 27.67 0.26
N PRO A 584 42.43 28.66 1.16
CA PRO A 584 43.43 28.59 2.24
C PRO A 584 43.27 27.34 3.12
N LYS A 585 44.33 26.91 3.81
CA LYS A 585 44.31 25.74 4.73
C LYS A 585 44.83 26.08 6.13
N ASP A 586 45.22 27.33 6.34
CA ASP A 586 45.51 27.91 7.63
C ASP A 586 44.22 28.11 8.43
N SER A 587 44.35 28.44 9.72
CA SER A 587 43.21 28.81 10.54
C SER A 587 42.73 30.21 10.13
N PRO A 588 41.41 30.47 10.09
CA PRO A 588 40.92 31.82 9.86
C PRO A 588 41.50 32.77 10.90
N LEU A 589 41.95 33.95 10.47
CA LEU A 589 42.41 34.99 11.39
C LEU A 589 41.24 35.32 12.32
N LYS A 590 41.43 35.14 13.64
CA LYS A 590 40.45 35.61 14.62
C LYS A 590 40.35 37.11 14.46
N ASP A 591 39.23 37.60 13.94
CA ASP A 591 38.92 39.02 14.00
C ASP A 591 38.85 39.43 15.48
N GLU A 592 39.90 40.06 15.99
CA GLU A 592 39.97 40.60 17.36
C GLU A 592 38.86 41.63 17.62
N LYS A 593 38.18 42.14 16.58
CA LYS A 593 37.00 42.99 16.73
C LYS A 593 35.71 42.24 17.08
N ALA A 594 35.65 40.92 16.91
CA ALA A 594 34.54 40.08 17.39
C ALA A 594 34.76 39.58 18.83
N ALA A 595 36.01 39.61 19.32
CA ALA A 595 36.37 39.14 20.68
C ALA A 595 35.86 40.05 21.82
N ASN A 596 35.31 41.23 21.50
CA ASN A 596 34.65 42.12 22.48
C ASN A 596 33.11 42.03 22.48
N GLN A 597 32.53 41.05 21.79
CA GLN A 597 31.16 40.61 22.02
C GLN A 597 31.22 39.15 22.47
N ALA A 598 31.43 38.97 23.78
CA ALA A 598 31.27 37.67 24.40
C ALA A 598 29.90 37.09 24.02
N ALA A 599 29.91 35.92 23.38
CA ALA A 599 28.73 35.08 23.23
C ALA A 599 28.14 34.87 24.64
N PRO A 600 26.82 35.08 24.85
CA PRO A 600 26.19 34.65 26.08
C PRO A 600 26.27 33.11 26.17
N PRO A 601 26.24 32.52 27.38
CA PRO A 601 26.10 31.08 27.52
C PRO A 601 24.83 30.59 26.81
N ALA A 602 24.85 29.35 26.33
CA ALA A 602 23.86 28.70 25.46
C ALA A 602 22.45 28.48 26.09
N SER A 603 21.95 29.43 26.87
CA SER A 603 20.63 29.39 27.50
C SER A 603 19.98 30.78 27.52
N ALA A 604 19.96 31.50 26.39
CA ALA A 604 19.08 32.67 26.19
C ALA A 604 19.27 33.27 24.79
N LEU A 605 18.67 32.67 23.76
CA LEU A 605 18.26 33.43 22.58
C LEU A 605 16.74 33.35 22.51
N PRO A 606 16.03 34.49 22.42
CA PRO A 606 14.58 34.47 22.21
C PRO A 606 14.29 33.90 20.82
N PRO A 607 13.22 33.11 20.65
CA PRO A 607 12.83 32.63 19.32
C PRO A 607 12.45 33.83 18.42
N PRO A 608 12.58 33.69 17.08
CA PRO A 608 12.07 34.70 16.17
C PRO A 608 10.56 34.90 16.37
N PRO A 609 9.99 36.06 16.01
CA PRO A 609 8.58 36.33 16.22
C PRO A 609 7.73 35.33 15.43
N VAL A 610 7.11 34.39 16.15
CA VAL A 610 5.93 33.67 15.69
C VAL A 610 4.86 34.72 15.36
N MET A 611 4.34 34.69 14.13
CA MET A 611 3.09 35.39 13.84
C MET A 611 2.04 34.88 14.84
N ALA A 612 1.51 35.81 15.64
CA ALA A 612 0.58 35.51 16.70
C ALA A 612 -0.74 34.94 16.13
N MET A 613 -1.09 33.71 16.51
CA MET A 613 -2.47 33.22 16.50
C MET A 613 -2.78 32.57 17.85
N ALA A 614 -3.83 33.11 18.49
CA ALA A 614 -4.64 32.69 19.65
C ALA A 614 -4.05 31.81 20.78
N PRO A 615 -4.37 32.11 22.07
CA PRO A 615 -3.86 31.35 23.21
C PRO A 615 -4.39 29.91 23.27
N ARG A 616 -3.48 28.99 23.59
CA ARG A 616 -3.72 27.58 23.93
C ARG A 616 -4.60 27.46 25.18
N SER A 617 -5.56 26.53 25.17
CA SER A 617 -6.16 25.99 26.39
C SER A 617 -5.22 24.94 27.00
N ALA A 618 -5.15 24.90 28.33
CA ALA A 618 -4.22 24.07 29.09
C ALA A 618 -4.49 22.56 28.93
N PRO A 619 -3.46 21.70 28.96
CA PRO A 619 -3.63 20.25 29.00
C PRO A 619 -4.19 19.78 30.35
N ALA A 620 -5.13 18.83 30.31
CA ALA A 620 -5.55 18.03 31.46
C ALA A 620 -4.44 17.01 31.83
N PRO A 621 -4.35 16.57 33.09
CA PRO A 621 -3.23 15.76 33.56
C PRO A 621 -3.29 14.34 33.00
N ALA A 622 -2.16 13.85 32.51
CA ALA A 622 -1.95 12.45 32.14
C ALA A 622 -2.02 11.55 33.38
N ALA A 623 -2.79 10.47 33.28
CA ALA A 623 -2.74 9.37 34.25
C ALA A 623 -1.35 8.71 34.22
N ALA A 624 -0.84 8.43 35.40
CA ALA A 624 0.55 8.06 35.69
C ALA A 624 1.06 6.84 34.91
N MET A 625 2.14 7.04 34.15
CA MET A 625 3.12 6.00 33.82
C MET A 625 4.48 6.37 34.44
N VAL A 626 5.18 5.31 34.83
CA VAL A 626 6.29 5.25 35.79
C VAL A 626 7.51 6.05 35.32
N ALA A 627 8.12 6.78 36.25
CA ALA A 627 9.31 7.59 36.03
C ALA A 627 10.52 6.72 35.63
N GLU A 628 11.10 6.98 34.46
CA GLU A 628 12.40 6.46 34.04
C GLU A 628 13.51 7.49 34.28
N ALA A 629 14.60 7.00 34.85
CA ALA A 629 15.75 7.77 35.30
C ALA A 629 16.72 8.07 34.14
N ALA A 630 17.31 9.26 34.17
CA ALA A 630 18.37 9.70 33.26
C ALA A 630 19.58 8.75 33.27
N VAL A 631 20.08 8.36 32.09
CA VAL A 631 21.31 7.56 31.96
C VAL A 631 22.31 8.23 31.01
N GLN A 632 23.55 8.29 31.48
CA GLN A 632 24.73 8.88 30.83
C GLN A 632 25.35 7.94 29.79
N PHE A 633 25.84 8.51 28.69
CA PHE A 633 26.64 7.82 27.68
C PHE A 633 27.97 7.31 28.24
N ARG A 634 28.33 6.05 27.98
CA ARG A 634 29.68 5.51 28.19
C ARG A 634 30.27 5.04 26.86
N VAL A 635 31.43 5.60 26.52
CA VAL A 635 32.26 5.18 25.39
C VAL A 635 33.17 4.04 25.87
N ALA A 636 33.19 2.92 25.14
CA ALA A 636 34.15 1.83 25.37
C ALA A 636 35.27 1.90 24.34
N ASP A 637 36.52 1.99 24.82
CA ASP A 637 37.73 1.96 23.99
C ASP A 637 38.08 0.53 23.58
N SER A 638 38.41 0.32 22.30
CA SER A 638 39.07 -0.91 21.83
C SER A 638 40.33 -0.56 21.04
N ALA A 639 41.46 -1.10 21.51
CA ALA A 639 42.83 -0.78 21.13
C ALA A 639 43.26 -1.32 19.76
N VAL A 640 44.16 -0.58 19.10
CA VAL A 640 44.78 -0.85 17.80
C VAL A 640 46.17 -1.48 18.01
N ALA A 641 46.51 -2.50 17.23
CA ALA A 641 47.89 -2.97 17.07
C ALA A 641 48.44 -2.54 15.71
N ALA A 642 49.60 -1.87 15.70
CA ALA A 642 50.27 -1.35 14.51
C ALA A 642 51.60 -2.08 14.27
N ALA A 643 51.95 -2.30 13.01
CA ALA A 643 53.30 -2.63 12.55
C ALA A 643 53.60 -1.81 11.28
N ALA A 644 54.78 -1.20 11.23
CA ALA A 644 55.19 -0.19 10.26
C ALA A 644 56.13 -0.74 9.18
N ALA A 645 56.06 -0.17 7.96
CA ALA A 645 57.17 -0.03 7.01
C ALA A 645 56.82 1.03 5.93
N ASP A 646 57.83 1.79 5.52
CA ASP A 646 57.79 3.00 4.67
C ASP A 646 57.38 2.79 3.20
N GLU A 647 56.49 3.68 2.67
CA GLU A 647 56.43 4.28 1.31
C GLU A 647 55.09 5.05 1.08
N PRO A 648 54.91 5.80 -0.03
CA PRO A 648 54.94 7.26 -0.18
C PRO A 648 53.67 8.02 0.27
N VAL A 649 53.81 9.35 0.37
CA VAL A 649 52.78 10.33 0.81
C VAL A 649 51.52 10.28 -0.06
N ASN A 650 50.34 10.25 0.59
CA ASN A 650 48.95 10.14 0.10
C ASN A 650 48.40 8.72 -0.13
N ALA A 651 48.40 7.89 0.93
CA ALA A 651 47.59 6.68 1.04
C ALA A 651 46.80 6.61 2.37
N GLY A 652 46.28 7.74 2.84
CA GLY A 652 45.63 7.88 4.15
C GLY A 652 44.47 6.90 4.40
N ALA A 653 44.61 6.05 5.40
CA ALA A 653 43.53 5.22 5.92
C ALA A 653 42.69 6.02 6.93
N VAL A 654 41.40 6.25 6.62
CA VAL A 654 40.44 6.94 7.50
C VAL A 654 39.90 5.98 8.57
N GLN A 655 40.22 6.23 9.84
CA GLN A 655 39.56 5.58 10.99
C GLN A 655 38.30 6.35 11.38
N ILE A 656 37.22 5.61 11.67
CA ILE A 656 35.95 6.18 12.15
C ILE A 656 35.67 5.61 13.54
N ARG A 657 35.31 6.49 14.48
CA ARG A 657 34.69 6.10 15.75
C ARG A 657 33.21 6.46 15.65
N LEU A 658 32.35 5.43 15.56
CA LEU A 658 30.90 5.59 15.52
C LEU A 658 30.32 5.31 16.91
N ALA A 659 29.27 6.04 17.27
CA ALA A 659 28.38 5.59 18.34
C ALA A 659 27.64 4.32 17.85
N ALA A 660 27.85 3.18 18.51
CA ALA A 660 27.07 1.98 18.25
C ALA A 660 25.65 2.20 18.81
N TRP A 661 24.68 2.47 17.94
CA TRP A 661 23.28 2.53 18.33
C TRP A 661 22.73 1.11 18.49
N GLU A 662 22.03 0.86 19.60
CA GLU A 662 21.30 -0.39 19.85
C GLU A 662 19.83 -0.08 20.14
N PRO A 663 18.87 -0.86 19.61
CA PRO A 663 17.46 -0.73 19.96
C PRO A 663 17.20 -0.90 21.47
N ASP A 664 16.51 0.06 22.08
CA ASP A 664 16.32 0.18 23.52
C ASP A 664 14.86 0.08 23.99
N SER A 665 13.92 -0.14 23.07
CA SER A 665 12.52 -0.39 23.42
C SER A 665 12.39 -1.56 24.43
N PRO A 666 11.39 -1.57 25.32
CA PRO A 666 11.25 -2.65 26.31
C PRO A 666 11.22 -4.06 25.70
N ILE A 667 10.67 -4.17 24.49
CA ILE A 667 10.65 -5.42 23.71
C ILE A 667 12.04 -5.72 23.14
N ALA A 668 12.73 -4.74 22.56
CA ALA A 668 14.10 -4.94 22.07
C ALA A 668 15.06 -5.35 23.20
N GLN A 669 14.95 -4.75 24.39
CA GLN A 669 15.73 -5.15 25.57
C GLN A 669 15.49 -6.60 25.97
N ARG A 670 14.26 -7.11 25.81
CA ARG A 670 13.92 -8.51 26.06
C ARG A 670 14.51 -9.42 24.98
N LEU A 671 14.30 -9.10 23.71
CA LEU A 671 14.77 -9.90 22.58
C LEU A 671 16.30 -9.97 22.52
N ARG A 672 17.03 -8.92 22.93
CA ARG A 672 18.50 -8.95 23.05
C ARG A 672 19.04 -10.00 24.01
N LYS A 673 18.22 -10.47 24.96
CA LYS A 673 18.61 -11.55 25.89
C LYS A 673 18.52 -12.93 25.24
N ALA A 674 17.89 -13.05 24.08
CA ALA A 674 17.80 -14.30 23.36
C ALA A 674 19.20 -14.74 22.86
N PRO A 675 19.56 -16.03 22.98
CA PRO A 675 20.68 -16.57 22.23
C PRO A 675 20.50 -16.28 20.74
N PRO A 676 21.56 -15.99 19.97
CA PRO A 676 21.44 -15.66 18.54
C PRO A 676 20.55 -16.65 17.78
N GLY A 677 20.73 -17.97 17.97
CA GLY A 677 19.94 -19.00 17.30
C GLY A 677 18.45 -19.09 17.70
N GLU A 678 18.04 -18.45 18.80
CA GLU A 678 16.66 -18.45 19.29
C GLU A 678 15.95 -17.11 19.07
N LEU A 679 16.67 -16.06 18.66
CA LEU A 679 16.14 -14.70 18.48
C LEU A 679 14.89 -14.68 17.58
N TYR A 680 14.89 -15.45 16.50
CA TYR A 680 13.74 -15.54 15.60
C TYR A 680 12.52 -16.20 16.24
N ALA A 681 12.71 -17.21 17.09
CA ALA A 681 11.60 -17.84 17.81
C ALA A 681 10.97 -16.85 18.80
N TRP A 682 11.79 -16.13 19.56
CA TRP A 682 11.30 -15.11 20.49
C TRP A 682 10.61 -13.95 19.75
N TYR A 683 11.11 -13.57 18.57
CA TYR A 683 10.44 -12.63 17.68
C TYR A 683 9.02 -13.11 17.32
N LEU A 684 8.87 -14.38 16.91
CA LEU A 684 7.57 -14.92 16.52
C LEU A 684 6.57 -14.90 17.68
N ASP A 685 7.02 -15.12 18.92
CA ASP A 685 6.18 -15.06 20.12
C ASP A 685 5.64 -13.64 20.40
N GLU A 686 6.42 -12.60 20.07
CA GLU A 686 6.04 -11.20 20.25
C GLU A 686 5.31 -10.59 19.03
N ARG A 687 5.38 -11.25 17.87
CA ARG A 687 4.96 -10.70 16.57
C ARG A 687 3.50 -10.27 16.54
N ASP A 688 2.59 -11.15 16.95
CA ASP A 688 1.15 -10.89 16.82
C ASP A 688 0.69 -9.69 17.65
N ALA A 689 1.32 -9.46 18.81
CA ALA A 689 1.03 -8.31 19.67
C ALA A 689 1.59 -6.98 19.12
N ASN A 690 2.54 -7.06 18.18
CA ASN A 690 3.28 -5.92 17.64
C ASN A 690 3.14 -5.81 16.11
N ALA A 691 2.16 -6.49 15.51
CA ALA A 691 1.99 -6.58 14.06
C ALA A 691 1.77 -5.21 13.38
N ASP A 692 1.24 -4.23 14.12
CA ASP A 692 1.01 -2.87 13.66
C ASP A 692 2.20 -1.93 13.94
N SER A 693 3.32 -2.42 14.50
CA SER A 693 4.48 -1.61 14.88
C SER A 693 5.65 -1.81 13.89
N SER A 694 5.89 -0.82 13.03
CA SER A 694 7.02 -0.90 12.09
C SER A 694 8.36 -0.75 12.79
N ALA A 695 8.41 -0.01 13.90
CA ALA A 695 9.60 0.08 14.75
C ALA A 695 10.02 -1.29 15.29
N PHE A 696 9.06 -2.14 15.69
CA PHE A 696 9.34 -3.50 16.17
C PHE A 696 10.05 -4.34 15.09
N PHE A 697 9.52 -4.38 13.85
CA PHE A 697 10.15 -5.13 12.76
C PHE A 697 11.53 -4.59 12.40
N LEU A 698 11.71 -3.26 12.40
CA LEU A 698 13.00 -2.60 12.15
C LEU A 698 14.05 -2.99 13.20
N ASP A 699 13.68 -2.95 14.48
CA ASP A 699 14.57 -3.29 15.59
C ASP A 699 14.99 -4.77 15.52
N VAL A 700 14.03 -5.67 15.26
CA VAL A 700 14.30 -7.11 15.14
C VAL A 700 15.17 -7.43 13.94
N ALA A 701 14.91 -6.81 12.79
CA ALA A 701 15.75 -6.97 11.61
C ALA A 701 17.19 -6.51 11.88
N TYR A 702 17.37 -5.38 12.58
CA TYR A 702 18.69 -4.90 12.99
C TYR A 702 19.41 -5.95 13.87
N MET A 703 18.73 -6.48 14.89
CA MET A 703 19.31 -7.51 15.77
C MET A 703 19.68 -8.79 15.01
N LEU A 704 18.83 -9.23 14.07
CA LEU A 704 19.12 -10.40 13.23
C LEU A 704 20.30 -10.17 12.29
N LEU A 705 20.46 -8.96 11.72
CA LEU A 705 21.62 -8.59 10.92
C LEU A 705 22.90 -8.61 11.77
N ALA A 706 22.86 -8.02 12.97
CA ALA A 706 23.98 -8.02 13.91
C ALA A 706 24.36 -9.45 14.34
N ALA A 707 23.38 -10.36 14.45
CA ALA A 707 23.58 -11.77 14.72
C ALA A 707 24.02 -12.61 13.49
N GLY A 708 24.25 -11.98 12.33
CA GLY A 708 24.65 -12.66 11.09
C GLY A 708 23.53 -13.43 10.38
N GLN A 709 22.28 -13.30 10.82
CA GLN A 709 21.11 -14.02 10.28
C GLN A 709 20.42 -13.24 9.16
N ARG A 710 21.19 -12.89 8.13
CA ARG A 710 20.75 -12.03 7.02
C ARG A 710 19.42 -12.49 6.40
N GLY A 711 19.27 -13.79 6.13
CA GLY A 711 18.04 -14.32 5.51
C GLY A 711 16.78 -14.10 6.35
N LEU A 712 16.88 -14.22 7.68
CA LEU A 712 15.76 -13.96 8.58
C LEU A 712 15.52 -12.46 8.76
N ALA A 713 16.58 -11.65 8.80
CA ALA A 713 16.44 -10.20 8.84
C ALA A 713 15.68 -9.66 7.62
N LEU A 714 16.01 -10.14 6.41
CA LEU A 714 15.31 -9.74 5.19
C LEU A 714 13.83 -10.16 5.19
N ARG A 715 13.53 -11.35 5.73
CA ARG A 715 12.14 -11.78 5.95
C ARG A 715 11.41 -10.84 6.91
N VAL A 716 12.01 -10.53 8.07
CA VAL A 716 11.40 -9.62 9.04
C VAL A 716 11.19 -8.23 8.43
N LEU A 717 12.18 -7.67 7.71
CA LEU A 717 12.03 -6.39 7.00
C LEU A 717 10.90 -6.42 5.97
N SER A 718 10.72 -7.54 5.26
CA SER A 718 9.71 -7.62 4.22
C SER A 718 8.28 -7.44 4.77
N ASN A 719 8.02 -7.70 6.06
CA ASN A 719 6.72 -7.39 6.68
C ASN A 719 6.33 -5.90 6.53
N LEU A 720 7.30 -4.97 6.45
CA LEU A 720 7.02 -3.55 6.20
C LEU A 720 6.32 -3.31 4.85
N ALA A 721 6.47 -4.21 3.87
CA ALA A 721 5.76 -4.10 2.60
C ALA A 721 4.27 -4.43 2.74
N GLU A 722 3.86 -5.19 3.77
CA GLU A 722 2.47 -5.60 4.04
C GLU A 722 1.75 -4.63 4.97
N MET A 723 2.51 -3.95 5.82
CA MET A 723 2.00 -2.94 6.74
C MET A 723 1.45 -1.75 5.95
N GLU A 724 0.17 -1.43 6.18
CA GLU A 724 -0.52 -0.33 5.49
C GLU A 724 -0.23 -0.32 3.99
N LEU A 725 -0.68 -1.37 3.28
CA LEU A 725 -0.61 -1.48 1.83
C LEU A 725 -0.92 -0.10 1.20
N ASP A 726 0.08 0.49 0.54
CA ASP A 726 0.11 1.87 0.02
C ASP A 726 0.59 2.99 0.97
N ASN A 727 1.41 2.67 1.98
CA ASN A 727 2.16 3.69 2.74
C ASN A 727 3.54 3.94 2.12
N ARG A 728 3.65 5.00 1.33
CA ARG A 728 4.90 5.41 0.66
C ARG A 728 6.06 5.67 1.63
N HIS A 729 5.78 6.19 2.83
CA HIS A 729 6.80 6.51 3.84
C HIS A 729 7.44 5.21 4.34
N LEU A 730 6.60 4.21 4.64
CA LEU A 730 7.07 2.92 5.11
C LEU A 730 7.84 2.15 4.03
N LEU A 731 7.36 2.20 2.78
CA LEU A 731 8.08 1.61 1.65
C LEU A 731 9.43 2.29 1.41
N ARG A 732 9.53 3.62 1.56
CA ARG A 732 10.81 4.33 1.48
C ARG A 732 11.77 3.88 2.57
N VAL A 733 11.31 3.77 3.82
CA VAL A 733 12.09 3.23 4.95
C VAL A 733 12.58 1.81 4.63
N LEU A 734 11.71 0.96 4.12
CA LEU A 734 12.06 -0.40 3.69
C LEU A 734 13.15 -0.39 2.61
N GLY A 735 13.00 0.44 1.57
CA GLY A 735 14.00 0.61 0.52
C GLY A 735 15.37 1.02 1.09
N TYR A 736 15.39 1.97 2.03
CA TYR A 736 16.62 2.38 2.72
C TYR A 736 17.25 1.24 3.53
N ARG A 737 16.45 0.47 4.27
CA ARG A 737 16.95 -0.68 5.05
C ARG A 737 17.48 -1.80 4.17
N LEU A 738 16.88 -2.04 3.01
CA LEU A 738 17.40 -2.98 2.01
C LEU A 738 18.75 -2.50 1.44
N MET A 739 18.88 -1.21 1.13
CA MET A 739 20.15 -0.62 0.70
C MET A 739 21.24 -0.76 1.77
N GLN A 740 20.90 -0.53 3.03
CA GLN A 740 21.82 -0.70 4.17
C GLN A 740 22.20 -2.15 4.41
N ALA A 741 21.26 -3.07 4.20
CA ALA A 741 21.54 -4.50 4.20
C ALA A 741 22.43 -4.90 3.01
N GLY A 742 22.63 -4.06 1.99
CA GLY A 742 23.38 -4.40 0.78
C GLY A 742 22.57 -5.25 -0.19
N GLU A 743 21.26 -5.06 -0.24
CA GLU A 743 20.31 -5.70 -1.16
C GLU A 743 19.70 -4.67 -2.14
N PRO A 744 20.49 -3.95 -2.96
CA PRO A 744 19.97 -2.92 -3.86
C PRO A 744 19.01 -3.51 -4.91
N GLY A 745 19.19 -4.78 -5.31
CA GLY A 745 18.28 -5.46 -6.21
C GLY A 745 16.86 -5.64 -5.65
N LEU A 746 16.71 -5.77 -4.33
CA LEU A 746 15.41 -5.78 -3.66
C LEU A 746 14.88 -4.36 -3.42
N ALA A 747 15.76 -3.37 -3.25
CA ALA A 747 15.38 -1.97 -3.02
C ALA A 747 14.81 -1.28 -4.27
N VAL A 748 15.34 -1.59 -5.46
CA VAL A 748 14.88 -1.00 -6.74
C VAL A 748 13.35 -1.11 -6.94
N PRO A 749 12.73 -2.31 -6.91
CA PRO A 749 11.28 -2.41 -7.10
C PRO A 749 10.46 -1.70 -6.00
N VAL A 750 11.00 -1.60 -4.79
CA VAL A 750 10.37 -0.83 -3.70
C VAL A 750 10.40 0.66 -4.01
N PHE A 751 11.52 1.21 -4.49
CA PHE A 751 11.62 2.61 -4.88
C PHE A 751 10.86 2.94 -6.17
N GLU A 752 10.72 2.00 -7.11
CA GLU A 752 9.81 2.13 -8.26
C GLU A 752 8.35 2.29 -7.79
N GLN A 753 7.96 1.54 -6.76
CA GLN A 753 6.63 1.69 -6.14
C GLN A 753 6.51 3.04 -5.43
N VAL A 754 7.48 3.45 -4.61
CA VAL A 754 7.49 4.79 -3.97
C VAL A 754 7.39 5.90 -5.02
N LEU A 755 8.13 5.81 -6.12
CA LEU A 755 8.07 6.77 -7.22
C LEU A 755 6.69 6.82 -7.88
N THR A 756 6.04 5.67 -8.05
CA THR A 756 4.66 5.62 -8.56
C THR A 756 3.69 6.35 -7.62
N MET A 757 3.98 6.37 -6.32
CA MET A 757 3.13 6.97 -5.28
C MET A 757 3.45 8.44 -4.97
N ALA A 758 4.65 8.90 -5.31
CA ALA A 758 5.16 10.21 -4.92
C ALA A 758 6.09 10.79 -5.98
N ASP A 759 5.58 10.93 -7.21
CA ASP A 759 6.31 11.53 -8.34
C ASP A 759 6.39 13.07 -8.28
N ASP A 760 5.79 13.65 -7.24
CA ASP A 760 5.88 15.05 -6.84
C ASP A 760 7.05 15.33 -5.89
N GLU A 761 7.71 14.28 -5.39
CA GLU A 761 8.87 14.37 -4.50
C GLU A 761 10.16 14.09 -5.28
N PRO A 762 11.14 15.02 -5.30
CA PRO A 762 12.43 14.77 -5.96
C PRO A 762 13.17 13.58 -5.35
N GLN A 763 12.96 13.30 -4.06
CA GLN A 763 13.57 12.18 -3.35
C GLN A 763 13.19 10.84 -3.97
N SER A 764 11.96 10.66 -4.43
CA SER A 764 11.53 9.39 -5.06
C SER A 764 12.36 9.05 -6.29
N PHE A 765 12.69 10.05 -7.11
CA PHE A 765 13.54 9.88 -8.28
C PHE A 765 15.00 9.66 -7.90
N ARG A 766 15.50 10.43 -6.92
CA ARG A 766 16.87 10.32 -6.43
C ARG A 766 17.13 8.94 -5.82
N ASP A 767 16.25 8.48 -4.93
CA ASP A 767 16.35 7.18 -4.26
C ASP A 767 16.39 6.04 -5.29
N LEU A 768 15.51 6.09 -6.29
CA LEU A 768 15.51 5.11 -7.39
C LEU A 768 16.81 5.15 -8.19
N GLY A 769 17.30 6.35 -8.55
CA GLY A 769 18.56 6.52 -9.27
C GLY A 769 19.75 5.92 -8.52
N LEU A 770 19.86 6.19 -7.22
CA LEU A 770 20.93 5.65 -6.36
C LEU A 770 20.81 4.13 -6.17
N ALA A 771 19.59 3.60 -6.04
CA ALA A 771 19.37 2.17 -5.95
C ALA A 771 19.72 1.44 -7.26
N LEU A 772 19.38 2.02 -8.41
CA LEU A 772 19.73 1.49 -9.73
C LEU A 772 21.24 1.46 -9.95
N GLU A 773 21.95 2.53 -9.57
CA GLU A 773 23.43 2.57 -9.61
C GLU A 773 24.01 1.44 -8.73
N ALA A 774 23.57 1.34 -7.48
CA ALA A 774 24.04 0.33 -6.53
C ALA A 774 23.70 -1.11 -6.97
N ALA A 775 22.60 -1.30 -7.71
CA ALA A 775 22.21 -2.58 -8.30
C ALA A 775 22.98 -2.92 -9.59
N GLY A 776 23.96 -2.11 -9.99
CA GLY A 776 24.77 -2.34 -11.19
C GLY A 776 24.04 -1.98 -12.49
N ARG A 777 23.06 -1.07 -12.45
CA ARG A 777 22.26 -0.62 -13.60
C ARG A 777 22.47 0.87 -13.91
N PRO A 778 23.72 1.31 -14.19
CA PRO A 778 24.06 2.74 -14.26
C PRO A 778 23.33 3.50 -15.37
N GLN A 779 23.05 2.87 -16.53
CA GLN A 779 22.29 3.53 -17.60
C GLN A 779 20.85 3.86 -17.18
N GLN A 780 20.21 2.96 -16.41
CA GLN A 780 18.84 3.17 -15.94
C GLN A 780 18.78 4.25 -14.85
N ALA A 781 19.87 4.49 -14.11
CA ALA A 781 19.95 5.53 -13.09
C ALA A 781 20.00 6.96 -13.66
N VAL A 782 20.40 7.14 -14.93
CA VAL A 782 20.57 8.46 -15.56
C VAL A 782 19.26 9.26 -15.61
N ASP A 783 18.16 8.66 -16.07
CA ASP A 783 16.88 9.37 -16.21
C ASP A 783 16.32 9.80 -14.85
N PRO A 784 16.14 8.92 -13.85
CA PRO A 784 15.64 9.34 -12.54
C PRO A 784 16.45 10.48 -11.92
N LEU A 785 17.79 10.41 -11.93
CA LEU A 785 18.62 11.50 -11.41
C LEU A 785 18.44 12.80 -12.21
N TYR A 786 18.30 12.72 -13.52
CA TYR A 786 18.06 13.90 -14.35
C TYR A 786 16.65 14.48 -14.20
N GLN A 787 15.64 13.66 -13.89
CA GLN A 787 14.28 14.14 -13.55
C GLN A 787 14.31 15.09 -12.36
N VAL A 788 15.15 14.82 -11.35
CA VAL A 788 15.35 15.72 -10.20
C VAL A 788 15.90 17.08 -10.64
N VAL A 789 16.78 17.10 -11.63
CA VAL A 789 17.42 18.33 -12.13
C VAL A 789 16.47 19.14 -13.02
N GLN A 790 15.77 18.48 -13.94
CA GLN A 790 15.03 19.17 -15.00
C GLN A 790 13.63 19.66 -14.61
N ARG A 791 13.05 19.12 -13.54
CA ARG A 791 11.72 19.50 -13.05
C ARG A 791 11.84 20.65 -12.08
N GLN A 792 10.87 21.56 -12.13
CA GLN A 792 10.67 22.56 -11.10
C GLN A 792 9.90 21.92 -9.94
N TRP A 793 10.46 21.97 -8.74
CA TRP A 793 9.87 21.42 -7.52
C TRP A 793 9.23 22.52 -6.67
N ASP A 794 8.42 22.12 -5.69
CA ASP A 794 7.99 23.03 -4.63
C ASP A 794 9.21 23.59 -3.88
N GLY A 795 9.18 24.86 -3.48
CA GLY A 795 10.32 25.55 -2.85
C GLY A 795 10.81 24.88 -1.56
N ARG A 796 10.00 24.01 -0.96
CA ARG A 796 10.41 23.16 0.17
C ARG A 796 11.54 22.17 -0.16
N PHE A 797 11.86 21.99 -1.45
CA PHE A 797 12.93 21.11 -1.94
C PHE A 797 14.10 21.86 -2.58
N ASP A 798 14.26 23.15 -2.29
CA ASP A 798 15.31 23.98 -2.87
C ASP A 798 16.71 23.38 -2.63
N GLY A 799 17.56 23.36 -3.68
CA GLY A 799 18.94 22.86 -3.61
C GLY A 799 19.13 21.38 -3.97
N VAL A 800 18.07 20.55 -3.97
CA VAL A 800 18.18 19.11 -4.29
C VAL A 800 18.71 18.85 -5.70
N ALA A 801 18.43 19.74 -6.65
CA ALA A 801 18.89 19.64 -8.02
C ALA A 801 20.43 19.61 -8.14
N LEU A 802 21.15 20.40 -7.33
CA LEU A 802 22.62 20.43 -7.36
C LEU A 802 23.23 19.15 -6.76
N ILE A 803 22.56 18.55 -5.77
CA ILE A 803 22.97 17.28 -5.15
C ILE A 803 22.79 16.13 -6.14
N ALA A 804 21.61 16.06 -6.77
CA ALA A 804 21.35 15.07 -7.82
C ALA A 804 22.28 15.25 -9.02
N LEU A 805 22.70 16.49 -9.33
CA LEU A 805 23.64 16.76 -10.40
C LEU A 805 25.07 16.30 -10.08
N ASP A 806 25.53 16.38 -8.84
CA ASP A 806 26.80 15.72 -8.43
C ASP A 806 26.74 14.22 -8.63
N GLU A 807 25.63 13.61 -8.27
CA GLU A 807 25.40 12.15 -8.37
C GLU A 807 25.36 11.72 -9.83
N LEU A 808 24.60 12.44 -10.66
CA LEU A 808 24.51 12.22 -12.09
C LEU A 808 25.86 12.40 -12.78
N THR A 809 26.58 13.48 -12.50
CA THR A 809 27.87 13.73 -13.18
C THR A 809 28.96 12.77 -12.73
N ASN A 810 28.97 12.35 -11.46
CA ASN A 810 29.87 11.28 -10.99
C ASN A 810 29.57 9.95 -11.69
N LEU A 811 28.28 9.57 -11.78
CA LEU A 811 27.82 8.38 -12.51
C LEU A 811 28.29 8.41 -13.97
N LEU A 812 28.09 9.52 -14.67
CA LEU A 812 28.52 9.70 -16.06
C LEU A 812 30.05 9.64 -16.21
N ALA A 813 30.80 10.28 -15.31
CA ALA A 813 32.25 10.26 -15.36
C ALA A 813 32.83 8.86 -15.14
N ARG A 814 32.21 8.05 -14.26
CA ARG A 814 32.61 6.67 -13.97
C ARG A 814 32.23 5.69 -15.07
N GLY A 815 31.03 5.84 -15.63
CA GLY A 815 30.56 5.00 -16.73
C GLY A 815 31.24 5.33 -18.07
N GLY A 816 31.78 6.54 -18.21
CA GLY A 816 32.48 6.98 -19.40
C GLY A 816 31.57 7.05 -20.65
N PRO A 817 32.14 6.94 -21.86
CA PRO A 817 31.39 7.07 -23.12
C PRO A 817 30.33 5.99 -23.36
N ALA A 818 30.30 4.93 -22.53
CA ALA A 818 29.33 3.85 -22.65
C ALA A 818 27.94 4.23 -22.14
N LEU A 819 27.84 5.29 -21.31
CA LEU A 819 26.54 5.80 -20.85
C LEU A 819 26.00 6.85 -21.83
N ASP A 820 24.76 6.67 -22.25
CA ASP A 820 24.04 7.67 -23.02
C ASP A 820 23.61 8.81 -22.09
N ALA A 821 24.18 9.98 -22.32
CA ALA A 821 23.87 11.24 -21.65
C ALA A 821 23.16 12.24 -22.58
N GLY A 822 22.64 11.81 -23.73
CA GLY A 822 22.04 12.66 -24.76
C GLY A 822 20.92 13.56 -24.23
N MET A 823 20.15 13.06 -23.27
CA MET A 823 19.07 13.81 -22.62
C MET A 823 19.54 14.89 -21.63
N VAL A 824 20.76 14.77 -21.09
CA VAL A 824 21.30 15.68 -20.08
C VAL A 824 21.81 16.96 -20.75
N ASP A 825 21.39 18.14 -20.29
CA ASP A 825 21.89 19.41 -20.82
C ASP A 825 23.45 19.44 -20.82
N PRO A 826 24.12 19.68 -21.96
CA PRO A 826 25.57 19.71 -22.04
C PRO A 826 26.26 20.64 -21.03
N ARG A 827 25.60 21.74 -20.64
CA ARG A 827 26.12 22.71 -19.65
C ARG A 827 26.28 22.10 -18.26
N LEU A 828 25.56 21.00 -17.98
CA LEU A 828 25.45 20.38 -16.67
C LEU A 828 26.34 19.13 -16.50
N ARG A 829 27.04 18.67 -17.55
CA ARG A 829 27.71 17.35 -17.55
C ARG A 829 29.08 17.28 -16.86
N LYS A 830 29.62 18.40 -16.40
CA LYS A 830 30.99 18.45 -15.84
C LYS A 830 31.03 17.87 -14.43
N ALA A 831 31.71 16.74 -14.25
CA ALA A 831 31.97 16.17 -12.93
C ALA A 831 32.94 17.03 -12.11
N MET A 832 32.70 17.09 -10.80
CA MET A 832 33.50 17.83 -9.81
C MET A 832 33.91 16.88 -8.67
N PRO A 833 35.02 16.14 -8.81
CA PRO A 833 35.49 15.23 -7.76
C PRO A 833 35.85 15.99 -6.48
N LEU A 834 35.66 15.34 -5.33
CA LEU A 834 35.85 15.91 -3.99
C LEU A 834 36.68 14.97 -3.12
N ASP A 835 37.59 15.50 -2.31
CA ASP A 835 38.26 14.71 -1.28
C ASP A 835 37.29 14.26 -0.20
N LEU A 836 36.30 15.10 0.11
CA LEU A 836 35.34 14.85 1.17
C LEU A 836 33.93 15.33 0.80
N ARG A 837 32.95 14.43 0.89
CA ARG A 837 31.52 14.71 0.74
C ARG A 837 30.75 14.04 1.88
N VAL A 838 29.84 14.78 2.50
CA VAL A 838 28.92 14.26 3.52
C VAL A 838 27.50 14.54 3.06
N VAL A 839 26.64 13.52 3.10
CA VAL A 839 25.23 13.62 2.75
C VAL A 839 24.42 13.11 3.93
N LEU A 840 23.53 13.94 4.47
CA LEU A 840 22.60 13.58 5.53
C LEU A 840 21.19 13.50 4.96
N ALA A 841 20.56 12.34 5.06
CA ALA A 841 19.17 12.09 4.68
C ALA A 841 18.39 11.56 5.89
N TRP A 842 17.06 11.54 5.79
CA TRP A 842 16.19 11.03 6.85
C TRP A 842 14.90 10.45 6.29
N ASP A 843 14.22 9.62 7.09
CA ASP A 843 13.06 8.83 6.67
C ASP A 843 11.70 9.45 7.03
N VAL A 844 11.69 10.69 7.50
CA VAL A 844 10.49 11.43 7.94
C VAL A 844 10.24 12.66 7.07
N ASP A 845 9.00 12.85 6.60
CA ASP A 845 8.62 14.09 5.90
C ASP A 845 8.41 15.24 6.90
N ASN A 846 8.54 16.49 6.45
CA ASN A 846 8.25 17.68 7.24
C ASN A 846 9.02 17.73 8.60
N SER A 847 10.28 17.29 8.55
CA SER A 847 11.25 17.41 9.64
C SER A 847 12.29 18.45 9.29
N ASP A 848 12.71 19.20 10.31
CA ASP A 848 13.75 20.22 10.21
C ASP A 848 15.03 19.63 10.83
N MET A 849 15.99 19.32 9.97
CA MET A 849 17.23 18.60 10.29
C MET A 849 18.42 19.26 9.62
N ASP A 850 19.35 19.77 10.42
CA ASP A 850 20.57 20.38 9.91
C ASP A 850 21.75 19.40 9.94
N LEU A 851 22.57 19.44 8.89
CA LEU A 851 23.91 18.90 8.84
C LEU A 851 24.93 19.96 9.26
N TRP A 852 25.68 19.66 10.31
CA TRP A 852 26.82 20.48 10.75
C TRP A 852 28.12 19.71 10.57
N VAL A 853 29.12 20.35 9.98
CA VAL A 853 30.47 19.78 9.83
C VAL A 853 31.50 20.75 10.41
N THR A 854 32.19 20.33 11.47
CA THR A 854 33.29 21.10 12.06
C THR A 854 34.62 20.57 11.53
N ASP A 855 35.47 21.48 11.05
CA ASP A 855 36.74 21.16 10.42
C ASP A 855 37.92 21.05 11.43
N PRO A 856 39.13 20.63 11.00
CA PRO A 856 40.30 20.55 11.88
C PRO A 856 40.79 21.88 12.46
N ASN A 857 40.38 23.02 11.89
CA ASN A 857 40.66 24.36 12.43
C ASN A 857 39.64 24.79 13.50
N GLY A 858 38.59 23.99 13.74
CA GLY A 858 37.48 24.32 14.62
C GLY A 858 36.42 25.22 13.97
N GLU A 859 36.49 25.47 12.66
CA GLU A 859 35.46 26.21 11.94
C GLU A 859 34.28 25.29 11.60
N ARG A 860 33.06 25.75 11.91
CA ARG A 860 31.82 24.98 11.66
C ARG A 860 31.15 25.44 10.38
N ALA A 861 30.88 24.50 9.47
CA ALA A 861 29.99 24.65 8.32
C ALA A 861 28.56 24.24 8.71
N TYR A 862 27.58 25.11 8.43
CA TYR A 862 26.14 24.90 8.69
C TYR A 862 25.30 25.91 7.88
N TYR A 863 23.97 25.91 7.99
CA TYR A 863 23.08 26.82 7.24
C TYR A 863 23.46 28.31 7.36
N GLY A 864 23.99 28.73 8.53
CA GLY A 864 24.45 30.10 8.78
C GLY A 864 25.89 30.39 8.34
N ASN A 865 26.72 29.37 8.11
CA ASN A 865 28.08 29.48 7.57
C ASN A 865 28.29 28.44 6.45
N ARG A 866 27.76 28.74 5.26
CA ARG A 866 27.72 27.78 4.13
C ARG A 866 29.03 27.68 3.34
N LEU A 867 30.01 28.54 3.59
CA LEU A 867 31.30 28.52 2.93
C LEU A 867 32.41 28.82 3.94
N THR A 868 33.11 27.77 4.37
CA THR A 868 34.21 27.88 5.33
C THR A 868 35.47 28.49 4.70
N HIS A 869 36.37 29.01 5.53
CA HIS A 869 37.67 29.55 5.11
C HIS A 869 38.47 28.53 4.28
N GLN A 870 38.41 27.25 4.66
CA GLN A 870 39.11 26.19 3.92
C GLN A 870 38.41 25.71 2.65
N GLY A 871 37.27 26.32 2.30
CA GLY A 871 36.52 26.05 1.09
C GLY A 871 35.48 24.94 1.21
N GLY A 872 35.13 24.49 2.41
CA GLY A 872 34.01 23.58 2.61
C GLY A 872 32.68 24.29 2.33
N GLN A 873 31.85 23.70 1.48
CA GLN A 873 30.58 24.24 1.01
C GLN A 873 29.39 23.42 1.55
N MET A 874 28.40 24.08 2.13
CA MET A 874 27.13 23.48 2.54
C MET A 874 26.04 23.72 1.48
N SER A 875 25.10 22.78 1.34
CA SER A 875 23.89 22.95 0.53
C SER A 875 23.00 24.09 1.07
N GLN A 876 21.94 24.41 0.32
CA GLN A 876 20.85 25.19 0.90
C GLN A 876 20.15 24.39 2.00
N ASP A 877 19.54 25.11 2.93
CA ASP A 877 18.87 24.59 4.10
C ASP A 877 17.49 24.01 3.74
N PHE A 878 17.21 22.79 4.20
CA PHE A 878 15.96 22.08 3.96
C PHE A 878 15.00 22.21 5.15
N THR A 879 14.25 23.30 5.18
CA THR A 879 13.35 23.64 6.30
C THR A 879 11.98 22.93 6.28
N GLY A 880 11.66 22.13 5.26
CA GLY A 880 10.34 21.54 5.09
C GLY A 880 10.25 20.35 4.15
N GLY A 881 10.70 19.18 4.54
CA GLY A 881 10.52 17.99 3.72
C GLY A 881 11.41 16.83 4.12
N TYR A 882 11.73 15.98 3.14
CA TYR A 882 12.85 15.07 3.22
C TYR A 882 14.14 15.80 2.83
N GLY A 883 15.25 15.40 3.42
CA GLY A 883 16.58 15.80 2.95
C GLY A 883 16.88 15.28 1.52
N PRO A 884 18.12 15.40 1.04
CA PRO A 884 19.30 15.48 1.86
C PRO A 884 19.90 16.87 2.01
N GLU A 885 20.65 17.07 3.09
CA GLU A 885 21.66 18.12 3.18
C GLU A 885 23.03 17.58 2.76
N GLN A 886 23.87 18.45 2.19
CA GLN A 886 25.19 18.07 1.69
C GLN A 886 26.29 19.05 2.09
N PHE A 887 27.38 18.50 2.63
CA PHE A 887 28.67 19.17 2.73
C PHE A 887 29.64 18.67 1.65
N SER A 888 30.36 19.58 1.01
CA SER A 888 31.32 19.30 -0.07
C SER A 888 32.64 20.02 0.19
N LEU A 889 33.75 19.32 0.06
CA LEU A 889 35.09 19.89 0.19
C LEU A 889 36.02 19.27 -0.86
N ARG A 890 36.51 20.11 -1.77
CA ARG A 890 37.39 19.67 -2.87
C ARG A 890 38.72 19.14 -2.35
N ASP A 891 39.45 19.98 -1.60
CA ASP A 891 40.77 19.66 -1.07
C ASP A 891 40.67 19.59 0.46
N ALA A 892 40.70 18.38 1.04
CA ALA A 892 40.54 18.22 2.49
C ALA A 892 41.86 18.43 3.24
N LYS A 893 41.83 19.17 4.35
CA LYS A 893 42.98 19.33 5.25
C LYS A 893 43.13 18.08 6.11
N PRO A 894 44.35 17.56 6.34
CA PRO A 894 44.55 16.49 7.31
C PRO A 894 44.10 16.90 8.71
N GLY A 895 43.41 15.99 9.40
CA GLY A 895 42.89 16.20 10.75
C GLY A 895 41.52 15.59 10.95
N ILE A 896 40.95 15.83 12.14
CA ILE A 896 39.64 15.32 12.53
C ILE A 896 38.58 16.30 12.09
N TYR A 897 37.60 15.78 11.36
CA TYR A 897 36.36 16.47 11.08
C TYR A 897 35.25 15.83 11.90
N LYS A 898 34.38 16.66 12.46
CA LYS A 898 33.25 16.24 13.30
C LYS A 898 31.95 16.47 12.54
N VAL A 899 31.11 15.43 12.38
CA VAL A 899 29.75 15.59 11.86
C VAL A 899 28.73 15.54 12.97
N GLU A 900 27.86 16.54 13.00
CA GLU A 900 26.74 16.63 13.92
C GLU A 900 25.45 16.79 13.11
N ALA A 901 24.35 16.24 13.62
CA ALA A 901 23.01 16.45 13.09
C ALA A 901 22.17 17.16 14.15
N ASN A 902 21.48 18.24 13.80
CA ASN A 902 20.65 18.98 14.73
C ASN A 902 19.17 18.79 14.37
N TYR A 903 18.36 18.34 15.32
CA TYR A 903 16.95 18.02 15.09
C TYR A 903 16.03 19.00 15.83
N PHE A 904 15.28 19.79 15.07
CA PHE A 904 14.34 20.78 15.63
C PHE A 904 12.91 20.25 15.82
N GLY A 905 12.68 18.97 15.52
CA GLY A 905 11.40 18.27 15.71
C GLY A 905 10.65 17.97 14.40
N SER A 906 9.62 17.13 14.49
CA SER A 906 8.66 16.85 13.40
C SER A 906 7.27 17.34 13.77
N ARG A 907 6.54 17.94 12.82
CA ARG A 907 5.15 18.40 13.03
C ARG A 907 4.10 17.31 12.78
N GLN A 908 4.51 16.11 12.39
CA GLN A 908 3.64 14.95 12.12
C GLN A 908 3.70 13.91 13.25
N GLN A 909 2.57 13.25 13.50
CA GLN A 909 2.53 12.03 14.31
C GLN A 909 3.11 10.88 13.48
N LEU A 910 4.29 10.41 13.86
CA LEU A 910 5.05 9.41 13.12
C LEU A 910 4.40 8.03 13.22
N VAL A 911 3.95 7.49 12.08
CA VAL A 911 3.49 6.09 11.96
C VAL A 911 4.67 5.12 12.14
N THR A 912 5.91 5.54 11.87
CA THR A 912 7.11 4.71 11.89
C THR A 912 7.90 4.71 13.21
N GLY A 913 7.38 5.37 14.25
CA GLY A 913 8.13 5.65 15.47
C GLY A 913 9.17 6.77 15.26
N PRO A 914 10.24 6.84 16.06
CA PRO A 914 11.17 7.97 16.04
C PRO A 914 11.96 8.07 14.72
N ALA A 915 12.32 9.29 14.31
CA ALA A 915 12.96 9.60 13.04
C ALA A 915 14.32 8.91 12.89
N THR A 916 14.64 8.39 11.70
CA THR A 916 15.95 7.82 11.39
C THR A 916 16.76 8.76 10.52
N LEU A 917 17.96 9.11 10.98
CA LEU A 917 19.00 9.74 10.20
C LEU A 917 19.84 8.71 9.45
N MET A 918 20.21 9.06 8.22
CA MET A 918 21.08 8.30 7.34
C MET A 918 22.19 9.20 6.82
N LEU A 919 23.40 8.97 7.29
CA LEU A 919 24.56 9.73 6.85
C LEU A 919 25.43 8.89 5.92
N ARG A 920 25.80 9.45 4.76
CA ARG A 920 26.79 8.89 3.86
C ARG A 920 28.00 9.82 3.78
N LEU A 921 29.14 9.31 4.20
CA LEU A 921 30.45 9.92 4.06
C LEU A 921 31.14 9.30 2.86
N SER A 922 31.61 10.14 1.94
CA SER A 922 32.38 9.73 0.77
C SER A 922 33.72 10.44 0.75
N THR A 923 34.81 9.67 0.69
CA THR A 923 36.16 10.20 0.49
C THR A 923 36.62 9.93 -0.94
N HIS A 924 37.34 10.88 -1.55
CA HIS A 924 37.76 10.80 -2.96
C HIS A 924 36.57 10.56 -3.93
N TRP A 925 35.44 11.21 -3.64
CA TRP A 925 34.25 11.21 -4.49
C TRP A 925 34.60 11.59 -5.93
N GLY A 926 34.04 10.89 -6.91
CA GLY A 926 34.40 11.13 -8.32
C GLY A 926 35.64 10.39 -8.82
N THR A 927 36.46 9.83 -7.93
CA THR A 927 37.70 9.13 -8.30
C THR A 927 37.76 7.76 -7.62
N GLN A 928 38.76 7.51 -6.75
CA GLN A 928 38.90 6.30 -5.94
C GLN A 928 37.98 6.32 -4.71
N GLN A 929 36.69 6.58 -4.96
CA GLN A 929 35.69 6.82 -3.93
C GLN A 929 35.62 5.67 -2.93
N LYS A 930 35.62 6.02 -1.64
CA LYS A 930 35.29 5.10 -0.55
C LYS A 930 34.13 5.69 0.22
N ASP A 931 33.08 4.89 0.37
CA ASP A 931 31.87 5.30 1.06
C ASP A 931 31.76 4.58 2.41
N LYS A 932 31.31 5.33 3.42
CA LYS A 932 30.91 4.80 4.72
C LYS A 932 29.56 5.39 5.09
N ALA A 933 28.64 4.54 5.55
CA ALA A 933 27.30 4.93 5.91
C ALA A 933 27.05 4.72 7.41
N VAL A 934 26.25 5.60 8.00
CA VAL A 934 25.83 5.57 9.40
C VAL A 934 24.32 5.75 9.45
N THR A 935 23.66 5.05 10.37
CA THR A 935 22.21 5.17 10.58
C THR A 935 21.93 5.27 12.06
N MET A 936 21.06 6.21 12.44
CA MET A 936 20.79 6.54 13.83
C MET A 936 19.33 6.93 14.00
N ARG A 937 18.69 6.49 15.08
CA ARG A 937 17.32 6.88 15.42
C ARG A 937 17.34 8.01 16.45
N LEU A 938 16.47 9.01 16.28
CA LEU A 938 16.35 10.17 17.13
C LEU A 938 15.10 10.06 18.00
N HIS A 939 15.25 10.13 19.32
CA HIS A 939 14.15 9.88 20.26
C HIS A 939 13.51 11.16 20.80
N ASP A 940 14.27 12.25 20.99
CA ASP A 940 13.77 13.51 21.56
C ASP A 940 13.97 14.71 20.62
N ALA A 941 12.95 15.56 20.54
CA ALA A 941 13.02 16.83 19.80
C ALA A 941 13.72 17.89 20.66
N THR A 942 15.06 17.89 20.67
CA THR A 942 15.98 19.03 20.93
C THR A 942 17.39 18.54 21.28
N ASP A 943 18.05 17.79 20.39
CA ASP A 943 19.46 17.42 20.58
C ASP A 943 20.29 17.61 19.32
N THR A 944 21.44 18.27 19.46
CA THR A 944 22.53 18.18 18.50
C THR A 944 23.25 16.86 18.75
N VAL A 945 23.12 15.92 17.83
CA VAL A 945 23.68 14.57 17.98
C VAL A 945 24.97 14.44 17.19
N LEU A 946 26.04 14.03 17.86
CA LEU A 946 27.29 13.65 17.20
C LEU A 946 27.06 12.36 16.39
N VAL A 947 27.06 12.49 15.06
CA VAL A 947 26.88 11.35 14.16
C VAL A 947 28.20 10.57 14.02
N GLY A 948 29.33 11.27 14.03
CA GLY A 948 30.65 10.65 14.07
C GLY A 948 31.80 11.61 13.84
N GLU A 949 33.01 11.11 14.08
CA GLU A 949 34.28 11.78 13.79
C GLU A 949 35.06 10.99 12.74
N PHE A 950 35.71 11.71 11.84
CA PHE A 950 36.50 11.10 10.77
C PHE A 950 37.83 11.83 10.60
N GLU A 951 38.89 11.03 10.57
CA GLU A 951 40.27 11.51 10.44
C GLU A 951 40.71 11.43 8.97
N VAL A 952 40.97 12.59 8.37
CA VAL A 952 41.65 12.68 7.07
C VAL A 952 43.16 12.67 7.35
N ARG A 953 43.90 11.72 6.78
CA ARG A 953 45.34 11.54 7.01
C ARG A 953 46.18 11.94 5.81
#